data_AF-A0A9D7LGP9-F1
#
_entry.id   AF-A0A9D7LGP9-F1
#
_cell.length_a   1.000
_cell.length_b   1.000
_cell.length_c   1.000
_cell.angle_alpha   90.00
_cell.angle_beta   90.00
_cell.angle_gamma   90.00
#
_symmetry.space_group_name_H-M   'P 1'
#
loop_
_entity.id
_entity.type
_entity.pdbx_description
1 polymer ?
#
loop_
_entity_poly.entity_id
_entity_poly.type
_entity_poly.pdbx_seq_one_letter_code
_entity_poly.pdbx_strand_id
1 'polypeptide(L)'
;MAGRIMAEDITSIKERASIEDVVREHVTLRRAGASLKGLCPFHDEKTPSFTVNPTTGYYQCYGCGEGGDVFAFLQKVEHLTFTEAVERLASKVGVQVRYEEGGGRRDDHASPGRRARLLEAHRVAQEFYAAYLLGAPAARAGRDFMRARGFDGAVATRFGVGFAPRGGEELARHLRSKGFNDDEVVLAGLVGRGSRGLYDRFRGRLVWPIRDITGDVVGFGARRIFDDDRIEAKYLNTSETPIYKKSTVLYGLDSAKKAISTTRTAVVVEGYTDVMACHLAGVETAVATCGTAFGVEHIKVLRRIMRDEADLAPARVIFTFDGDAAGQAAAMKAFKEDQRWASQSFVAVAPGGKDPCDLRLTDGDDAVRHLVEDAVPMFEFAVRTTIARFDLDTAEGRVQALKAAAPIVAGIRDSAARPEYTRTVAGWLGVEIEQLADEIKRAGKREAAQGSSGPGGGAPNGAGGPLPRQYADPPDSAIEPSAGELAAALPPPNLRDPVVVAERQLLQCLLQYPSIADPLSLSLLSAGDFSAPAHERVFETIATVGITPATSVTAWREAIHEAAPASVKALVVDLSVAGLPTILDPSTGAPTRRFVDALFSRLREVALRRQIADALGQLRREETAAEPDLTRQRELSLHLQDLQRQLAMMLDREDS
;
A
#
# COMPACT_ATOMS: atom_id res chain seq x y z
N MET A 1 1.51 -3.62 16.55
CA MET A 1 0.60 -4.74 16.90
C MET A 1 -0.33 -4.27 17.99
N ALA A 2 -1.66 -4.36 17.81
CA ALA A 2 -2.60 -4.18 18.91
C ALA A 2 -2.29 -5.23 19.98
N GLY A 3 -2.36 -4.86 21.27
CA GLY A 3 -2.25 -5.84 22.36
C GLY A 3 -3.31 -6.92 22.20
N ARG A 4 -3.08 -8.10 22.76
CA ARG A 4 -4.08 -9.17 22.74
C ARG A 4 -5.25 -8.75 23.64
N ILE A 5 -6.47 -8.69 23.11
CA ILE A 5 -7.66 -8.40 23.92
C ILE A 5 -7.88 -9.56 24.90
N MET A 6 -8.20 -9.25 26.16
CA MET A 6 -8.52 -10.23 27.19
C MET A 6 -9.66 -11.14 26.72
N ALA A 7 -9.44 -12.46 26.77
CA ALA A 7 -10.43 -13.45 26.31
C ALA A 7 -11.76 -13.34 27.07
N GLU A 8 -11.72 -12.93 28.33
CA GLU A 8 -12.88 -12.67 29.19
C GLU A 8 -13.80 -11.59 28.62
N ASP A 9 -13.22 -10.48 28.15
CA ASP A 9 -14.00 -9.35 27.63
C ASP A 9 -14.60 -9.70 26.27
N ILE A 10 -13.87 -10.45 25.43
CA ILE A 10 -14.41 -10.99 24.17
C ILE A 10 -15.63 -11.88 24.45
N THR A 11 -15.55 -12.73 25.46
CA THR A 11 -16.64 -13.63 25.85
C THR A 11 -17.83 -12.85 26.40
N SER A 12 -17.60 -11.91 27.32
CA SER A 12 -18.62 -11.02 27.89
C SER A 12 -19.36 -10.22 26.82
N ILE A 13 -18.63 -9.73 25.80
CA ILE A 13 -19.24 -9.03 24.66
C ILE A 13 -20.11 -9.99 23.84
N LYS A 14 -19.65 -11.21 23.55
CA LYS A 14 -20.45 -12.22 22.82
C LYS A 14 -21.73 -12.60 23.55
N GLU A 15 -21.68 -12.74 24.87
CA GLU A 15 -22.85 -13.10 25.68
C GLU A 15 -23.89 -11.98 25.73
N ARG A 16 -23.45 -10.72 25.72
CA ARG A 16 -24.34 -9.55 25.78
C ARG A 16 -24.79 -9.06 24.40
N ALA A 17 -24.00 -9.30 23.36
CA ALA A 17 -24.30 -8.90 22.00
C ALA A 17 -25.19 -9.94 21.32
N SER A 18 -26.48 -9.63 21.22
CA SER A 18 -27.42 -10.41 20.41
C SER A 18 -27.04 -10.35 18.93
N ILE A 19 -26.64 -11.50 18.35
CA ILE A 19 -26.36 -11.60 16.92
C ILE A 19 -27.60 -11.25 16.08
N GLU A 20 -28.80 -11.56 16.59
CA GLU A 20 -30.05 -11.19 15.93
C GLU A 20 -30.16 -9.66 15.79
N ASP A 21 -29.93 -8.92 16.88
CA ASP A 21 -30.08 -7.46 16.90
C ASP A 21 -29.02 -6.80 16.02
N VAL A 22 -27.78 -7.31 16.07
CA VAL A 22 -26.68 -6.82 15.22
C VAL A 22 -26.98 -7.07 13.75
N VAL A 23 -27.44 -8.26 13.37
CA VAL A 23 -27.74 -8.55 11.96
C VAL A 23 -28.96 -7.76 11.46
N ARG A 24 -29.98 -7.55 12.30
CA ARG A 24 -31.20 -6.81 11.93
C ARG A 24 -30.94 -5.36 11.52
N GLU A 25 -29.83 -4.78 11.95
CA GLU A 25 -29.40 -3.45 11.51
C GLU A 25 -28.98 -3.41 10.04
N HIS A 26 -28.61 -4.56 9.45
CA HIS A 26 -28.14 -4.65 8.08
C HIS A 26 -29.08 -5.47 7.18
N VAL A 27 -29.81 -6.43 7.73
CA VAL A 27 -30.61 -7.40 6.96
C VAL A 27 -32.02 -7.53 7.54
N THR A 28 -33.02 -7.50 6.66
CA THR A 28 -34.39 -7.83 7.05
C THR A 28 -34.51 -9.33 7.28
N LEU A 29 -34.68 -9.73 8.54
CA LEU A 29 -34.82 -11.13 8.95
C LEU A 29 -36.28 -11.53 9.25
N ARG A 30 -36.68 -12.70 8.74
CA ARG A 30 -37.98 -13.35 9.01
C ARG A 30 -37.76 -14.65 9.79
N ARG A 31 -38.68 -15.02 10.68
CA ARG A 31 -38.57 -16.29 11.42
C ARG A 31 -38.77 -17.49 10.51
N ALA A 32 -37.94 -18.50 10.70
CA ALA A 32 -37.97 -19.80 10.03
C ALA A 32 -37.67 -20.90 11.07
N GLY A 33 -38.70 -21.31 11.81
CA GLY A 33 -38.55 -22.22 12.95
C GLY A 33 -37.77 -21.59 14.10
N ALA A 34 -36.72 -22.28 14.57
CA ALA A 34 -35.81 -21.79 15.62
C ALA A 34 -34.75 -20.80 15.12
N SER A 35 -34.66 -20.59 13.80
CA SER A 35 -33.70 -19.68 13.18
C SER A 35 -34.40 -18.52 12.47
N LEU A 36 -33.60 -17.55 12.04
CA LEU A 36 -34.03 -16.39 11.27
C LEU A 36 -33.44 -16.49 9.87
N LYS A 37 -34.21 -16.10 8.85
CA LYS A 37 -33.78 -16.15 7.45
C LYS A 37 -33.95 -14.80 6.77
N GLY A 38 -33.01 -14.42 5.90
CA GLY A 38 -33.04 -13.18 5.12
C GLY A 38 -32.24 -13.33 3.82
N LEU A 39 -32.20 -12.25 3.04
CA LEU A 39 -31.28 -12.13 1.91
C LEU A 39 -29.87 -11.87 2.43
N CYS A 40 -28.88 -12.50 1.82
CA CYS A 40 -27.49 -12.36 2.21
C CYS A 40 -26.97 -10.94 1.96
N PRO A 41 -26.28 -10.32 2.94
CA PRO A 41 -25.67 -9.01 2.75
C PRO A 41 -24.30 -9.09 2.02
N PHE A 42 -23.79 -10.29 1.75
CA PHE A 42 -22.44 -10.52 1.21
C PHE A 42 -22.40 -10.90 -0.26
N HIS A 43 -23.53 -11.27 -0.85
CA HIS A 43 -23.66 -11.55 -2.28
C HIS A 43 -25.10 -11.26 -2.73
N ASP A 44 -25.27 -11.01 -4.01
CA ASP A 44 -26.58 -10.65 -4.56
C ASP A 44 -27.40 -11.93 -4.84
N GLU A 45 -28.58 -12.03 -4.22
CA GLU A 45 -29.47 -13.18 -4.34
C GLU A 45 -30.94 -12.78 -4.32
N LYS A 46 -31.80 -13.54 -5.02
CA LYS A 46 -33.26 -13.31 -5.04
C LYS A 46 -34.02 -14.15 -4.02
N THR A 47 -33.43 -15.26 -3.58
CA THR A 47 -34.04 -16.20 -2.63
C THR A 47 -33.28 -16.16 -1.32
N PRO A 48 -33.93 -16.01 -0.16
CA PRO A 48 -33.25 -15.99 1.13
C PRO A 48 -32.40 -17.25 1.33
N SER A 49 -31.08 -17.11 1.47
CA SER A 49 -30.17 -18.21 1.86
C SER A 49 -29.39 -17.90 3.14
N PHE A 50 -29.46 -16.67 3.64
CA PHE A 50 -28.82 -16.22 4.86
C PHE A 50 -29.62 -16.63 6.09
N THR A 51 -29.02 -17.42 6.97
CA THR A 51 -29.67 -17.95 8.18
C THR A 51 -28.89 -17.52 9.43
N VAL A 52 -29.59 -17.02 10.43
CA VAL A 52 -29.05 -16.66 11.75
C VAL A 52 -29.67 -17.53 12.81
N ASN A 53 -28.86 -18.10 13.70
CA ASN A 53 -29.30 -18.84 14.86
C ASN A 53 -29.01 -18.03 16.13
N PRO A 54 -30.03 -17.39 16.74
CA PRO A 54 -29.83 -16.57 17.94
C PRO A 54 -29.34 -17.38 19.14
N THR A 55 -29.71 -18.68 19.23
CA THR A 55 -29.33 -19.55 20.35
C THR A 55 -27.85 -19.92 20.32
N THR A 56 -27.31 -20.21 19.13
CA THR A 56 -25.88 -20.55 19.01
C THR A 56 -25.00 -19.32 18.85
N GLY A 57 -25.55 -18.17 18.43
CA GLY A 57 -24.78 -16.95 18.20
C GLY A 57 -24.02 -16.94 16.86
N TYR A 58 -24.45 -17.77 15.89
CA TYR A 58 -23.81 -17.91 14.59
C TYR A 58 -24.75 -17.59 13.42
N TYR A 59 -24.17 -17.15 12.31
CA TYR A 59 -24.83 -17.06 11.02
C TYR A 59 -24.17 -17.99 9.99
N GLN A 60 -24.95 -18.40 8.99
CA GLN A 60 -24.48 -19.13 7.83
C GLN A 60 -25.31 -18.72 6.60
N CYS A 61 -24.63 -18.45 5.50
CA CYS A 61 -25.23 -18.27 4.19
C CYS A 61 -25.04 -19.54 3.37
N TYR A 62 -26.13 -20.16 2.95
CA TYR A 62 -26.06 -21.37 2.12
C TYR A 62 -25.83 -21.09 0.63
N GLY A 63 -26.00 -19.84 0.18
CA GLY A 63 -25.68 -19.40 -1.19
C GLY A 63 -24.17 -19.20 -1.43
N CYS A 64 -23.52 -18.34 -0.64
CA CYS A 64 -22.09 -18.03 -0.81
C CYS A 64 -21.14 -18.75 0.15
N GLY A 65 -21.65 -19.57 1.08
CA GLY A 65 -20.84 -20.31 2.06
C GLY A 65 -20.35 -19.48 3.25
N GLU A 66 -20.61 -18.17 3.26
CA GLU A 66 -20.17 -17.27 4.32
C GLU A 66 -20.80 -17.61 5.67
N GLY A 67 -20.00 -17.67 6.72
CA GLY A 67 -20.47 -17.99 8.07
C GLY A 67 -19.53 -17.49 9.16
N GLY A 68 -20.04 -17.43 10.39
CA GLY A 68 -19.26 -17.01 11.56
C GLY A 68 -20.11 -16.53 12.72
N ASP A 69 -19.43 -16.00 13.73
CA ASP A 69 -20.06 -15.37 14.89
C ASP A 69 -20.39 -13.88 14.63
N VAL A 70 -20.88 -13.20 15.66
CA VAL A 70 -21.26 -11.78 15.60
C VAL A 70 -20.08 -10.86 15.23
N PHE A 71 -18.84 -11.19 15.62
CA PHE A 71 -17.66 -10.42 15.24
C PHE A 71 -17.33 -10.65 13.77
N ALA A 72 -17.31 -11.91 13.33
CA ALA A 72 -17.05 -12.26 11.94
C ALA A 72 -18.09 -11.62 11.00
N PHE A 73 -19.35 -11.51 11.43
CA PHE A 73 -20.39 -10.80 10.70
C PHE A 73 -20.02 -9.31 10.53
N LEU A 74 -19.70 -8.62 11.63
CA LEU A 74 -19.33 -7.20 11.59
C LEU A 74 -18.05 -6.91 10.80
N GLN A 75 -17.02 -7.74 10.97
CA GLN A 75 -15.79 -7.63 10.19
C GLN A 75 -16.09 -7.67 8.69
N LYS A 76 -17.01 -8.54 8.26
CA LYS A 76 -17.34 -8.68 6.84
C LYS A 76 -18.30 -7.61 6.33
N VAL A 77 -19.33 -7.28 7.09
CA VAL A 77 -20.39 -6.34 6.66
C VAL A 77 -19.96 -4.88 6.78
N GLU A 78 -19.12 -4.56 7.77
CA GLU A 78 -18.62 -3.20 8.01
C GLU A 78 -17.15 -3.01 7.59
N HIS A 79 -16.48 -4.06 7.10
CA HIS A 79 -15.06 -4.06 6.69
C HIS A 79 -14.08 -3.70 7.82
N LEU A 80 -14.37 -4.20 9.02
CA LEU A 80 -13.59 -3.96 10.22
C LEU A 80 -12.52 -5.04 10.44
N THR A 81 -11.42 -4.66 11.07
CA THR A 81 -10.53 -5.60 11.74
C THR A 81 -11.23 -6.25 12.94
N PHE A 82 -10.67 -7.34 13.44
CA PHE A 82 -11.20 -8.02 14.62
C PHE A 82 -11.26 -7.07 15.83
N THR A 83 -10.19 -6.32 16.09
CA THR A 83 -10.15 -5.33 17.18
C THR A 83 -11.22 -4.25 17.02
N GLU A 84 -11.37 -3.67 15.83
CA GLU A 84 -12.42 -2.68 15.54
C GLU A 84 -13.83 -3.25 15.75
N ALA A 85 -14.09 -4.49 15.32
CA ALA A 85 -15.37 -5.17 15.53
C ALA A 85 -15.66 -5.44 17.02
N VAL A 86 -14.63 -5.82 17.79
CA VAL A 86 -14.74 -6.00 19.25
C VAL A 86 -15.06 -4.67 19.93
N GLU A 87 -14.31 -3.60 19.63
CA GLU A 87 -14.52 -2.27 20.23
C GLU A 87 -15.90 -1.68 19.89
N ARG A 88 -16.39 -1.90 18.65
CA ARG A 88 -17.71 -1.47 18.21
C ARG A 88 -18.82 -2.15 19.00
N LEU A 89 -18.78 -3.48 19.15
CA LEU A 89 -19.76 -4.19 19.95
C LEU A 89 -19.64 -3.88 21.44
N ALA A 90 -18.42 -3.78 21.97
CA ALA A 90 -18.18 -3.41 23.36
C ALA A 90 -18.85 -2.08 23.72
N SER A 91 -18.72 -1.08 22.85
CA SER A 91 -19.36 0.23 23.00
C SER A 91 -20.89 0.11 22.98
N LYS A 92 -21.44 -0.74 22.12
CA LYS A 92 -22.89 -0.98 21.99
C LYS A 92 -23.50 -1.66 23.22
N VAL A 93 -22.77 -2.60 23.83
CA VAL A 93 -23.24 -3.36 25.02
C VAL A 93 -22.72 -2.83 26.35
N GLY A 94 -22.00 -1.70 26.33
CA GLY A 94 -21.46 -1.04 27.53
C GLY A 94 -20.37 -1.84 28.25
N VAL A 95 -19.56 -2.62 27.54
CA VAL A 95 -18.42 -3.36 28.10
C VAL A 95 -17.11 -2.62 27.82
N GLN A 96 -16.22 -2.51 28.81
CA GLN A 96 -14.87 -1.98 28.59
C GLN A 96 -13.92 -3.10 28.16
N VAL A 97 -13.13 -2.86 27.11
CA VAL A 97 -12.18 -3.84 26.55
C VAL A 97 -10.80 -3.68 27.19
N ARG A 98 -10.29 -4.72 27.84
CA ARG A 98 -8.95 -4.77 28.43
C ARG A 98 -7.99 -5.54 27.50
N TYR A 99 -6.71 -5.20 27.57
CA TYR A 99 -5.64 -5.80 26.76
C TYR A 99 -4.61 -6.48 27.68
N GLU A 100 -4.10 -7.66 27.31
CA GLU A 100 -3.02 -8.36 28.01
C GLU A 100 -1.72 -7.55 27.98
N GLU A 101 -1.10 -7.36 29.16
CA GLU A 101 0.20 -6.70 29.29
C GLU A 101 1.32 -7.62 28.78
N GLY A 102 1.84 -7.29 27.60
CA GLY A 102 3.00 -7.95 27.02
C GLY A 102 3.64 -7.09 25.94
N GLY A 103 4.66 -6.29 26.33
CA GLY A 103 5.65 -5.70 25.43
C GLY A 103 5.49 -4.20 25.13
N GLY A 104 6.16 -3.38 25.96
CA GLY A 104 6.43 -1.97 25.68
C GLY A 104 5.36 -1.03 26.23
N ARG A 105 5.80 -0.09 27.08
CA ARG A 105 5.05 1.07 27.57
C ARG A 105 4.33 1.76 26.42
N ARG A 106 3.07 1.38 26.16
CA ARG A 106 2.17 2.14 25.32
C ARG A 106 1.77 3.35 26.15
N ASP A 107 1.99 4.53 25.59
CA ASP A 107 1.49 5.78 26.13
C ASP A 107 0.03 5.66 26.58
N ASP A 108 -0.34 6.42 27.60
CA ASP A 108 -1.68 6.60 28.19
C ASP A 108 -2.79 7.03 27.18
N HIS A 109 -2.57 6.90 25.87
CA HIS A 109 -3.41 7.39 24.78
C HIS A 109 -4.60 6.49 24.38
N ALA A 110 -4.75 5.28 24.94
CA ALA A 110 -5.74 4.31 24.47
C ALA A 110 -6.52 3.58 25.58
N SER A 111 -7.02 4.28 26.61
CA SER A 111 -8.11 3.70 27.39
C SER A 111 -9.40 3.72 26.52
N PRO A 112 -10.14 2.61 26.40
CA PRO A 112 -11.37 2.55 25.59
C PRO A 112 -12.38 3.65 25.97
N GLY A 113 -12.44 4.02 27.25
CA GLY A 113 -13.27 5.13 27.74
C GLY A 113 -12.85 6.48 27.18
N ARG A 114 -11.54 6.73 26.97
CA ARG A 114 -11.03 7.97 26.38
C ARG A 114 -11.39 8.08 24.91
N ARG A 115 -11.23 7.00 24.12
CA ARG A 115 -11.64 7.00 22.69
C ARG A 115 -13.13 7.28 22.55
N ALA A 116 -13.98 6.57 23.28
CA ALA A 116 -15.43 6.77 23.25
C ALA A 116 -15.81 8.23 23.59
N ARG A 117 -15.15 8.84 24.59
CA ARG A 117 -15.39 10.23 24.97
C ARG A 117 -15.01 11.23 23.88
N LEU A 118 -13.92 10.99 23.16
CA LEU A 118 -13.51 11.83 22.04
C LEU A 118 -14.49 11.73 20.85
N LEU A 119 -14.98 10.52 20.54
CA LEU A 119 -16.00 10.31 19.51
C LEU A 119 -17.31 11.03 19.87
N GLU A 120 -17.72 10.93 21.14
CA GLU A 120 -18.92 11.61 21.64
C GLU A 120 -18.79 13.14 21.57
N ALA A 121 -17.60 13.70 21.88
CA ALA A 121 -17.33 15.13 21.71
C ALA A 121 -17.46 15.57 20.24
N HIS A 122 -16.98 14.76 19.29
CA HIS A 122 -17.11 15.05 17.85
C HIS A 122 -18.55 14.93 17.36
N ARG A 123 -19.31 13.94 17.85
CA ARG A 123 -20.75 13.81 17.57
C ARG A 123 -21.51 15.06 18.00
N VAL A 124 -21.31 15.50 19.24
CA VAL A 124 -21.91 16.74 19.79
C VAL A 124 -21.46 17.98 19.01
N ALA A 125 -20.18 18.05 18.62
CA ALA A 125 -19.69 19.15 17.79
C ALA A 125 -20.33 19.18 16.39
N GLN A 126 -20.54 18.01 15.77
CA GLN A 126 -21.23 17.92 14.48
C GLN A 126 -22.67 18.44 14.61
N GLU A 127 -23.41 18.00 15.62
CA GLU A 127 -24.78 18.45 15.88
C GLU A 127 -24.84 19.98 16.07
N PHE A 128 -23.90 20.52 16.85
CA PHE A 128 -23.77 21.94 17.07
C PHE A 128 -23.56 22.72 15.76
N TYR A 129 -22.60 22.30 14.93
CA TYR A 129 -22.32 22.98 13.66
C TYR A 129 -23.47 22.86 12.66
N ALA A 130 -24.11 21.69 12.58
CA ALA A 130 -25.26 21.47 11.70
C ALA A 130 -26.46 22.34 12.11
N ALA A 131 -26.78 22.38 13.40
CA ALA A 131 -27.84 23.25 13.92
C ALA A 131 -27.54 24.74 13.66
N TYR A 132 -26.28 25.14 13.80
CA TYR A 132 -25.87 26.53 13.53
C TYR A 132 -26.03 26.90 12.05
N LEU A 133 -25.66 26.01 11.11
CA LEU A 133 -25.84 26.25 9.68
C LEU A 133 -27.30 26.49 9.31
N LEU A 134 -28.23 25.75 9.93
CA LEU A 134 -29.66 25.84 9.65
C LEU A 134 -30.32 27.06 10.32
N GLY A 135 -30.03 27.29 11.60
CA GLY A 135 -30.77 28.25 12.42
C GLY A 135 -30.16 29.65 12.50
N ALA A 136 -28.84 29.80 12.37
CA ALA A 136 -28.19 31.08 12.65
C ALA A 136 -28.25 32.03 11.44
N PRO A 137 -28.62 33.31 11.64
CA PRO A 137 -28.51 34.35 10.60
C PRO A 137 -27.07 34.51 10.09
N ALA A 138 -26.08 34.40 10.99
CA ALA A 138 -24.66 34.51 10.67
C ALA A 138 -24.15 33.43 9.70
N ALA A 139 -24.87 32.30 9.57
CA ALA A 139 -24.52 31.22 8.66
C ALA A 139 -25.11 31.40 7.24
N ARG A 140 -25.78 32.53 6.93
CA ARG A 140 -26.37 32.80 5.60
C ARG A 140 -25.36 32.64 4.48
N ALA A 141 -24.16 33.20 4.62
CA ALA A 141 -23.10 33.07 3.62
C ALA A 141 -22.73 31.60 3.34
N GLY A 142 -22.73 30.75 4.36
CA GLY A 142 -22.51 29.32 4.21
C GLY A 142 -23.63 28.64 3.40
N ARG A 143 -24.89 28.96 3.68
CA ARG A 143 -26.03 28.44 2.92
C ARG A 143 -26.04 28.93 1.46
N ASP A 144 -25.69 30.19 1.24
CA ASP A 144 -25.60 30.77 -0.11
C ASP A 144 -24.47 30.09 -0.91
N PHE A 145 -23.32 29.83 -0.28
CA PHE A 145 -22.23 29.07 -0.88
C PHE A 145 -22.66 27.66 -1.31
N MET A 146 -23.38 26.93 -0.43
CA MET A 146 -23.87 25.59 -0.74
C MET A 146 -24.87 25.61 -1.90
N ARG A 147 -25.82 26.56 -1.90
CA ARG A 147 -26.80 26.71 -2.99
C ARG A 147 -26.14 27.07 -4.32
N ALA A 148 -25.12 27.93 -4.31
CA ALA A 148 -24.38 28.29 -5.51
C ALA A 148 -23.68 27.07 -6.16
N ARG A 149 -23.40 26.02 -5.36
CA ARG A 149 -22.87 24.74 -5.83
C ARG A 149 -23.93 23.65 -6.00
N GLY A 150 -25.21 24.01 -6.02
CA GLY A 150 -26.30 23.06 -6.26
C GLY A 150 -26.51 22.08 -5.09
N PHE A 151 -26.07 22.44 -3.89
CA PHE A 151 -26.29 21.66 -2.68
C PHE A 151 -27.38 22.32 -1.81
N ASP A 152 -28.53 21.67 -1.74
CA ASP A 152 -29.65 22.14 -0.94
C ASP A 152 -29.54 21.72 0.54
N GLY A 153 -30.59 22.00 1.31
CA GLY A 153 -30.63 21.64 2.73
C GLY A 153 -30.62 20.13 2.97
N ALA A 154 -31.28 19.34 2.13
CA ALA A 154 -31.31 17.88 2.27
C ALA A 154 -29.92 17.28 2.01
N VAL A 155 -29.21 17.80 1.02
CA VAL A 155 -27.81 17.44 0.74
C VAL A 155 -26.92 17.83 1.92
N ALA A 156 -27.04 19.06 2.43
CA ALA A 156 -26.26 19.50 3.60
C ALA A 156 -26.50 18.59 4.82
N THR A 157 -27.75 18.19 5.07
CA THR A 157 -28.10 17.23 6.13
C THR A 157 -27.50 15.85 5.88
N ARG A 158 -27.62 15.30 4.66
CA ARG A 158 -27.06 13.98 4.28
C ARG A 158 -25.57 13.88 4.59
N PHE A 159 -24.80 14.90 4.24
CA PHE A 159 -23.34 14.94 4.46
C PHE A 159 -22.94 15.53 5.82
N GLY A 160 -23.92 15.90 6.66
CA GLY A 160 -23.69 16.47 7.99
C GLY A 160 -22.98 17.83 7.97
N VAL A 161 -23.08 18.59 6.88
CA VAL A 161 -22.44 19.90 6.72
C VAL A 161 -22.96 20.86 7.78
N GLY A 162 -22.04 21.62 8.37
CA GLY A 162 -22.33 22.61 9.40
C GLY A 162 -21.60 23.93 9.16
N PHE A 163 -21.72 24.83 10.13
CA PHE A 163 -21.06 26.12 10.11
C PHE A 163 -20.42 26.44 11.46
N ALA A 164 -19.13 26.75 11.45
CA ALA A 164 -18.41 27.19 12.63
C ALA A 164 -18.69 28.67 12.90
N PRO A 165 -19.17 29.05 14.10
CA PRO A 165 -19.42 30.44 14.48
C PRO A 165 -18.18 31.33 14.36
N ARG A 166 -18.38 32.64 14.24
CA ARG A 166 -17.28 33.61 14.10
C ARG A 166 -16.65 34.02 15.44
N GLY A 167 -17.37 33.92 16.55
CA GLY A 167 -16.90 34.40 17.87
C GLY A 167 -15.69 33.63 18.39
N GLY A 168 -15.60 32.33 18.07
CA GLY A 168 -14.45 31.50 18.36
C GLY A 168 -14.37 30.95 19.78
N GLU A 169 -15.48 30.92 20.52
CA GLU A 169 -15.60 30.29 21.85
C GLU A 169 -16.93 29.54 22.06
N GLU A 170 -17.84 29.61 21.09
CA GLU A 170 -19.19 29.09 21.19
C GLU A 170 -19.21 27.57 21.28
N LEU A 171 -18.35 26.86 20.52
CA LEU A 171 -18.24 25.40 20.62
C LEU A 171 -17.65 25.00 21.97
N ALA A 172 -16.57 25.65 22.41
CA ALA A 172 -15.94 25.36 23.71
C ALA A 172 -16.96 25.51 24.86
N ARG A 173 -17.78 26.57 24.84
CA ARG A 173 -18.86 26.78 25.81
C ARG A 173 -19.94 25.70 25.70
N HIS A 174 -20.32 25.32 24.47
CA HIS A 174 -21.32 24.28 24.23
C HIS A 174 -20.85 22.92 24.76
N LEU A 175 -19.62 22.50 24.46
CA LEU A 175 -19.07 21.23 24.93
C LEU A 175 -18.94 21.19 26.47
N ARG A 176 -18.50 22.28 27.10
CA ARG A 176 -18.50 22.37 28.58
C ARG A 176 -19.91 22.21 29.16
N SER A 177 -20.93 22.83 28.55
CA SER A 177 -22.33 22.67 28.97
C SER A 177 -22.86 21.23 28.82
N LYS A 178 -22.19 20.41 27.99
CA LYS A 178 -22.46 18.98 27.81
C LYS A 178 -21.57 18.09 28.69
N GLY A 179 -20.82 18.67 29.62
CA GLY A 179 -20.03 17.96 30.62
C GLY A 179 -18.66 17.48 30.14
N PHE A 180 -18.17 17.96 28.99
CA PHE A 180 -16.78 17.70 28.58
C PHE A 180 -15.82 18.63 29.32
N ASN A 181 -14.69 18.08 29.76
CA ASN A 181 -13.64 18.89 30.37
C ASN A 181 -12.69 19.48 29.32
N ASP A 182 -11.88 20.45 29.74
CA ASP A 182 -10.99 21.21 28.87
C ASP A 182 -9.93 20.32 28.18
N ASP A 183 -9.41 19.31 28.88
CA ASP A 183 -8.39 18.42 28.33
C ASP A 183 -8.96 17.48 27.26
N GLU A 184 -10.18 17.00 27.45
CA GLU A 184 -10.91 16.18 26.47
C GLU A 184 -11.09 16.93 25.14
N VAL A 185 -11.60 18.17 25.19
CA VAL A 185 -11.93 18.94 23.97
C VAL A 185 -10.69 19.48 23.26
N VAL A 186 -9.60 19.72 24.01
CA VAL A 186 -8.30 20.10 23.44
C VAL A 186 -7.63 18.90 22.78
N LEU A 187 -7.63 17.73 23.44
CA LEU A 187 -7.11 16.49 22.87
C LEU A 187 -7.90 16.03 21.64
N ALA A 188 -9.22 16.25 21.66
CA ALA A 188 -10.09 16.02 20.50
C ALA A 188 -9.74 16.92 19.31
N GLY A 189 -8.92 17.96 19.49
CA GLY A 189 -8.55 18.88 18.42
C GLY A 189 -9.71 19.80 18.00
N LEU A 190 -10.78 19.89 18.79
CA LEU A 190 -11.93 20.78 18.55
C LEU A 190 -11.64 22.21 19.04
N VAL A 191 -10.84 22.31 20.10
CA VAL A 191 -10.53 23.55 20.81
C VAL A 191 -9.00 23.66 20.98
N GLY A 192 -8.49 24.89 21.03
CA GLY A 192 -7.11 25.22 21.36
C GLY A 192 -7.01 25.97 22.69
N ARG A 193 -5.82 25.95 23.30
CA ARG A 193 -5.49 26.76 24.49
C ARG A 193 -4.76 28.04 24.05
N GLY A 194 -5.23 29.19 24.51
CA GLY A 194 -4.58 30.48 24.30
C GLY A 194 -4.39 31.23 25.63
N SER A 195 -3.73 32.39 25.57
CA SER A 195 -3.46 33.23 26.76
C SER A 195 -4.72 33.72 27.48
N ARG A 196 -5.85 33.83 26.78
CA ARG A 196 -7.14 34.27 27.31
C ARG A 196 -8.10 33.12 27.63
N GLY A 197 -7.62 31.87 27.57
CA GLY A 197 -8.43 30.67 27.80
C GLY A 197 -8.61 29.83 26.52
N LEU A 198 -9.67 29.04 26.51
CA LEU A 198 -9.99 28.14 25.40
C LEU A 198 -10.53 28.91 24.19
N TYR A 199 -10.27 28.39 23.00
CA TYR A 199 -10.81 28.94 21.76
C TYR A 199 -11.14 27.85 20.73
N ASP A 200 -12.15 28.08 19.91
CA ASP A 200 -12.57 27.17 18.86
C ASP A 200 -11.54 27.16 17.72
N ARG A 201 -11.18 25.95 17.25
CA ARG A 201 -10.21 25.76 16.16
C ARG A 201 -10.76 26.23 14.81
N PHE A 202 -12.04 26.02 14.56
CA PHE A 202 -12.74 26.44 13.35
C PHE A 202 -13.58 27.67 13.66
N ARG A 203 -13.51 28.71 12.81
CA ARG A 203 -14.22 29.97 13.02
C ARG A 203 -14.67 30.56 11.70
N GLY A 204 -15.94 30.91 11.59
CA GLY A 204 -16.51 31.54 10.39
C GLY A 204 -16.38 30.70 9.11
N ARG A 205 -16.43 29.38 9.22
CA ARG A 205 -16.18 28.45 8.11
C ARG A 205 -17.33 27.48 7.93
N LEU A 206 -17.55 27.06 6.68
CA LEU A 206 -18.34 25.85 6.43
C LEU A 206 -17.55 24.64 6.89
N VAL A 207 -18.22 23.69 7.54
CA VAL A 207 -17.59 22.54 8.19
C VAL A 207 -18.17 21.24 7.65
N TRP A 208 -17.31 20.32 7.25
CA TRP A 208 -17.64 18.95 6.85
C TRP A 208 -17.16 17.98 7.92
N PRO A 209 -18.02 17.12 8.49
CA PRO A 209 -17.60 16.07 9.39
C PRO A 209 -16.82 15.01 8.61
N ILE A 210 -15.66 14.64 9.14
CA ILE A 210 -14.86 13.55 8.59
C ILE A 210 -15.12 12.32 9.46
N ARG A 211 -15.64 11.27 8.82
CA ARG A 211 -15.99 10.01 9.47
C ARG A 211 -14.93 8.96 9.21
N ASP A 212 -14.73 8.05 10.16
CA ASP A 212 -13.99 6.83 9.91
C ASP A 212 -14.85 5.79 9.16
N ILE A 213 -14.32 4.58 8.97
CA ILE A 213 -15.04 3.53 8.24
C ILE A 213 -16.31 3.03 8.96
N THR A 214 -16.41 3.20 10.29
CA THR A 214 -17.60 2.81 11.06
C THR A 214 -18.73 3.84 10.93
N GLY A 215 -18.39 5.06 10.48
CA GLY A 215 -19.30 6.20 10.38
C GLY A 215 -19.20 7.17 11.55
N ASP A 216 -18.31 6.90 12.52
CA ASP A 216 -18.11 7.79 13.67
C ASP A 216 -17.32 9.04 13.24
N VAL A 217 -17.73 10.21 13.74
CA VAL A 217 -17.03 11.47 13.42
C VAL A 217 -15.71 11.50 14.19
N VAL A 218 -14.61 11.59 13.45
CA VAL A 218 -13.26 11.61 14.01
C VAL A 218 -12.56 12.95 13.84
N GLY A 219 -13.06 13.80 12.95
CA GLY A 219 -12.51 15.12 12.71
C GLY A 219 -13.41 15.96 11.82
N PHE A 220 -12.89 17.10 11.40
CA PHE A 220 -13.61 18.07 10.57
C PHE A 220 -12.68 18.71 9.54
N GLY A 221 -13.23 18.97 8.36
CA GLY A 221 -12.65 19.86 7.36
C GLY A 221 -13.44 21.16 7.29
N ALA A 222 -12.76 22.30 7.23
CA ALA A 222 -13.39 23.61 7.34
C ALA A 222 -12.94 24.56 6.22
N ARG A 223 -13.88 24.98 5.38
CA ARG A 223 -13.65 25.84 4.23
C ARG A 223 -13.81 27.31 4.58
N ARG A 224 -12.83 28.12 4.18
CA ARG A 224 -12.93 29.59 4.21
C ARG A 224 -14.05 30.06 3.28
N ILE A 225 -14.90 30.96 3.77
CA ILE A 225 -15.94 31.60 2.96
C ILE A 225 -16.00 33.13 3.12
N PHE A 226 -15.17 33.70 3.99
CA PHE A 226 -15.03 35.14 4.15
C PHE A 226 -13.59 35.58 3.88
N ASP A 227 -13.45 36.74 3.25
CA ASP A 227 -12.15 37.31 2.90
C ASP A 227 -11.42 37.87 4.12
N ASP A 228 -12.14 38.24 5.18
CA ASP A 228 -11.59 38.75 6.44
C ASP A 228 -11.24 37.63 7.45
N ASP A 229 -11.21 36.37 7.01
CA ASP A 229 -10.76 35.26 7.85
C ASP A 229 -9.25 35.38 8.14
N ARG A 230 -8.91 35.29 9.43
CA ARG A 230 -7.52 35.39 9.93
C ARG A 230 -6.61 34.30 9.36
N ILE A 231 -7.14 33.12 9.04
CA ILE A 231 -6.35 32.03 8.46
C ILE A 231 -6.58 32.03 6.95
N GLU A 232 -5.55 32.35 6.17
CA GLU A 232 -5.72 32.51 4.72
C GLU A 232 -5.98 31.20 3.97
N ALA A 233 -5.63 30.05 4.58
CA ALA A 233 -5.77 28.73 3.98
C ALA A 233 -7.23 28.44 3.54
N LYS A 234 -7.39 28.00 2.28
CA LYS A 234 -8.68 27.64 1.66
C LYS A 234 -9.45 26.61 2.49
N TYR A 235 -8.75 25.60 2.99
CA TYR A 235 -9.26 24.57 3.89
C TYR A 235 -8.39 24.44 5.14
N LEU A 236 -9.02 24.16 6.27
CA LEU A 236 -8.38 23.80 7.54
C LEU A 236 -8.97 22.47 8.01
N ASN A 237 -8.12 21.51 8.36
CA ASN A 237 -8.58 20.22 8.90
C ASN A 237 -8.16 20.07 10.36
N THR A 238 -8.87 19.23 11.10
CA THR A 238 -8.45 18.79 12.44
C THR A 238 -6.97 18.38 12.41
N SER A 239 -6.23 18.78 13.45
CA SER A 239 -4.84 18.35 13.65
C SER A 239 -4.79 16.85 13.98
N GLU A 240 -3.62 16.23 13.97
CA GLU A 240 -3.48 14.83 14.40
C GLU A 240 -4.00 14.64 15.82
N THR A 241 -4.87 13.64 16.04
CA THR A 241 -5.41 13.27 17.36
C THR A 241 -5.30 11.74 17.56
N PRO A 242 -5.68 11.21 18.73
CA PRO A 242 -5.78 9.76 18.92
C PRO A 242 -6.82 9.07 18.02
N ILE A 243 -7.82 9.81 17.51
CA ILE A 243 -8.90 9.26 16.68
C ILE A 243 -8.83 9.72 15.22
N TYR A 244 -8.02 10.74 14.91
CA TYR A 244 -7.88 11.31 13.58
C TYR A 244 -6.44 11.24 13.08
N LYS A 245 -6.25 10.49 12.00
CA LYS A 245 -4.98 10.33 11.28
C LYS A 245 -5.17 10.73 9.82
N LYS A 246 -4.56 11.83 9.37
CA LYS A 246 -4.72 12.32 7.98
C LYS A 246 -4.22 11.33 6.94
N SER A 247 -3.27 10.47 7.30
CA SER A 247 -2.68 9.48 6.41
C SER A 247 -3.59 8.30 6.08
N THR A 248 -4.65 8.05 6.86
CA THR A 248 -5.54 6.89 6.69
C THR A 248 -6.98 7.28 6.42
N VAL A 249 -7.42 8.47 6.85
CA VAL A 249 -8.82 8.89 6.74
C VAL A 249 -9.13 9.47 5.37
N LEU A 250 -10.18 8.93 4.74
CA LEU A 250 -10.73 9.39 3.47
C LEU A 250 -12.16 9.90 3.69
N TYR A 251 -12.42 11.14 3.31
CA TYR A 251 -13.76 11.70 3.38
C TYR A 251 -14.71 10.96 2.43
N GLY A 252 -15.92 10.66 2.90
CA GLY A 252 -16.95 9.94 2.16
C GLY A 252 -16.82 8.41 2.20
N LEU A 253 -15.74 7.88 2.78
CA LEU A 253 -15.49 6.43 2.82
C LEU A 253 -16.57 5.65 3.58
N ASP A 254 -17.11 6.24 4.65
CA ASP A 254 -18.22 5.69 5.43
C ASP A 254 -19.45 5.37 4.56
N SER A 255 -19.75 6.26 3.62
CA SER A 255 -20.86 6.17 2.69
C SER A 255 -20.49 5.34 1.45
N ALA A 256 -19.24 5.44 0.99
CA ALA A 256 -18.76 4.80 -0.23
C ALA A 256 -18.38 3.32 -0.05
N LYS A 257 -18.07 2.86 1.17
CA LYS A 257 -17.51 1.51 1.41
C LYS A 257 -18.30 0.38 0.77
N LYS A 258 -19.63 0.46 0.80
CA LYS A 258 -20.50 -0.57 0.22
C LYS A 258 -20.40 -0.59 -1.31
N ALA A 259 -20.48 0.58 -1.94
CA ALA A 259 -20.34 0.73 -3.39
C ALA A 259 -18.94 0.33 -3.85
N ILE A 260 -17.89 0.72 -3.11
CA ILE A 260 -16.50 0.35 -3.38
C ILE A 260 -16.32 -1.16 -3.28
N SER A 261 -16.85 -1.81 -2.25
CA SER A 261 -16.72 -3.26 -2.09
C SER A 261 -17.46 -4.03 -3.20
N THR A 262 -18.65 -3.56 -3.58
CA THR A 262 -19.50 -4.22 -4.59
C THR A 262 -18.94 -4.08 -5.99
N THR A 263 -18.59 -2.85 -6.39
CA THR A 263 -18.10 -2.54 -7.74
C THR A 263 -16.59 -2.72 -7.89
N ARG A 264 -15.89 -2.96 -6.77
CA ARG A 264 -14.42 -3.01 -6.67
C ARG A 264 -13.75 -1.80 -7.32
N THR A 265 -14.43 -0.65 -7.25
CA THR A 265 -13.99 0.60 -7.83
C THR A 265 -14.00 1.69 -6.77
N ALA A 266 -12.93 2.47 -6.65
CA ALA A 266 -12.88 3.69 -5.83
C ALA A 266 -12.54 4.90 -6.70
N VAL A 267 -13.25 6.01 -6.52
CA VAL A 267 -12.98 7.26 -7.24
C VAL A 267 -12.36 8.25 -6.27
N VAL A 268 -11.10 8.61 -6.46
CA VAL A 268 -10.38 9.55 -5.60
C VAL A 268 -10.48 10.94 -6.23
N VAL A 269 -11.15 11.85 -5.52
CA VAL A 269 -11.36 13.25 -5.93
C VAL A 269 -10.63 14.21 -4.98
N GLU A 270 -10.52 15.48 -5.35
CA GLU A 270 -9.67 16.44 -4.61
C GLU A 270 -10.32 16.97 -3.33
N GLY A 271 -11.62 17.25 -3.35
CA GLY A 271 -12.29 17.99 -2.29
C GLY A 271 -13.60 17.39 -1.79
N TYR A 272 -14.04 17.93 -0.65
CA TYR A 272 -15.31 17.54 -0.01
C TYR A 272 -16.53 17.76 -0.92
N THR A 273 -16.55 18.88 -1.65
CA THR A 273 -17.64 19.20 -2.59
C THR A 273 -17.70 18.25 -3.77
N ASP A 274 -16.56 17.71 -4.18
CA ASP A 274 -16.46 16.84 -5.35
C ASP A 274 -16.97 15.45 -5.00
N VAL A 275 -16.68 14.97 -3.78
CA VAL A 275 -17.32 13.76 -3.23
C VAL A 275 -18.83 13.93 -3.20
N MET A 276 -19.32 15.08 -2.70
CA MET A 276 -20.76 15.34 -2.67
C MET A 276 -21.37 15.35 -4.07
N ALA A 277 -20.73 16.03 -5.03
CA ALA A 277 -21.17 16.10 -6.42
C ALA A 277 -21.21 14.72 -7.08
N CYS A 278 -20.16 13.92 -6.93
CA CYS A 278 -20.08 12.55 -7.41
C CYS A 278 -21.20 11.68 -6.84
N HIS A 279 -21.42 11.71 -5.51
CA HIS A 279 -22.46 10.91 -4.87
C HIS A 279 -23.87 11.32 -5.31
N LEU A 280 -24.11 12.61 -5.55
CA LEU A 280 -25.40 13.08 -6.10
C LEU A 280 -25.58 12.65 -7.56
N ALA A 281 -24.49 12.60 -8.32
CA ALA A 281 -24.49 12.09 -9.68
C ALA A 281 -24.58 10.55 -9.76
N GLY A 282 -24.57 9.82 -8.63
CA GLY A 282 -24.62 8.34 -8.61
C GLY A 282 -23.26 7.65 -8.65
N VAL A 283 -22.16 8.40 -8.62
CA VAL A 283 -20.80 7.89 -8.40
C VAL A 283 -20.56 7.77 -6.90
N GLU A 284 -21.23 6.81 -6.27
CA GLU A 284 -21.19 6.57 -4.81
C GLU A 284 -19.85 6.00 -4.31
N THR A 285 -18.94 5.67 -5.22
CA THR A 285 -17.58 5.18 -4.93
C THR A 285 -16.58 6.32 -4.67
N ALA A 286 -17.01 7.57 -4.74
CA ALA A 286 -16.13 8.73 -4.60
C ALA A 286 -15.71 8.99 -3.15
N VAL A 287 -14.42 9.28 -2.98
CA VAL A 287 -13.75 9.60 -1.71
C VAL A 287 -12.69 10.68 -1.92
N ALA A 288 -12.33 11.44 -0.89
CA ALA A 288 -11.30 12.48 -0.97
C ALA A 288 -10.30 12.41 0.19
N THR A 289 -9.07 12.85 -0.04
CA THR A 289 -8.09 13.02 1.04
C THR A 289 -8.38 14.28 1.85
N CYS A 290 -8.03 14.24 3.14
CA CYS A 290 -8.33 15.34 4.05
C CYS A 290 -7.14 16.30 4.20
N GLY A 291 -6.84 17.05 3.12
CA GLY A 291 -5.77 18.06 3.10
C GLY A 291 -4.36 17.48 3.19
N THR A 292 -4.15 16.35 2.51
CA THR A 292 -2.87 15.68 2.32
C THR A 292 -2.85 15.04 0.93
N ALA A 293 -1.66 14.75 0.40
CA ALA A 293 -1.54 13.92 -0.79
C ALA A 293 -2.10 12.50 -0.51
N PHE A 294 -2.69 11.89 -1.53
CA PHE A 294 -3.05 10.48 -1.50
C PHE A 294 -1.77 9.63 -1.42
N GLY A 295 -1.79 8.52 -0.69
CA GLY A 295 -0.58 7.80 -0.34
C GLY A 295 -0.82 6.36 0.10
N VAL A 296 0.26 5.66 0.46
CA VAL A 296 0.28 4.20 0.68
C VAL A 296 -0.70 3.74 1.77
N GLU A 297 -0.86 4.50 2.85
CA GLU A 297 -1.77 4.14 3.93
C GLU A 297 -3.25 4.23 3.50
N HIS A 298 -3.62 5.20 2.65
CA HIS A 298 -4.94 5.24 2.02
C HIS A 298 -5.17 4.05 1.09
N ILE A 299 -4.15 3.65 0.33
CA ILE A 299 -4.20 2.47 -0.56
C ILE A 299 -4.50 1.21 0.27
N LYS A 300 -3.84 1.03 1.41
CA LYS A 300 -4.10 -0.11 2.31
C LYS A 300 -5.55 -0.16 2.79
N VAL A 301 -6.13 1.00 3.14
CA VAL A 301 -7.53 1.11 3.54
C VAL A 301 -8.47 0.69 2.41
N LEU A 302 -8.27 1.20 1.18
CA LEU A 302 -9.10 0.84 0.03
C LEU A 302 -8.96 -0.65 -0.34
N ARG A 303 -7.74 -1.21 -0.33
CA ARG A 303 -7.51 -2.64 -0.64
C ARG A 303 -8.26 -3.56 0.32
N ARG A 304 -8.30 -3.20 1.61
CA ARG A 304 -9.06 -3.96 2.62
C ARG A 304 -10.55 -4.02 2.28
N ILE A 305 -11.11 -2.96 1.73
CA ILE A 305 -12.55 -2.89 1.36
C ILE A 305 -12.82 -3.63 0.05
N MET A 306 -11.93 -3.47 -0.93
CA MET A 306 -12.09 -4.06 -2.27
C MET A 306 -11.83 -5.58 -2.32
N ARG A 307 -11.17 -6.16 -1.29
CA ARG A 307 -10.79 -7.58 -1.20
C ARG A 307 -9.95 -8.05 -2.41
N ASP A 308 -8.64 -7.81 -2.36
CA ASP A 308 -7.65 -8.12 -3.40
C ASP A 308 -7.39 -9.64 -3.52
N GLU A 309 -8.41 -10.42 -3.92
CA GLU A 309 -8.37 -11.87 -4.15
C GLU A 309 -8.14 -12.19 -5.64
N ALA A 310 -7.40 -13.26 -5.92
CA ALA A 310 -6.94 -13.62 -7.27
C ALA A 310 -8.07 -14.02 -8.24
N ASP A 311 -9.22 -14.46 -7.72
CA ASP A 311 -10.34 -14.97 -8.52
C ASP A 311 -11.42 -13.91 -8.83
N LEU A 312 -11.22 -12.67 -8.39
CA LEU A 312 -12.18 -11.57 -8.56
C LEU A 312 -11.70 -10.58 -9.62
N ALA A 313 -12.65 -9.86 -10.23
CA ALA A 313 -12.35 -8.80 -11.20
C ALA A 313 -11.30 -7.81 -10.63
N PRO A 314 -10.38 -7.29 -11.45
CA PRO A 314 -9.33 -6.39 -10.96
C PRO A 314 -9.97 -5.16 -10.30
N ALA A 315 -9.47 -4.81 -9.11
CA ALA A 315 -9.87 -3.56 -8.46
C ALA A 315 -9.47 -2.36 -9.35
N ARG A 316 -10.29 -1.31 -9.35
CA ARG A 316 -10.05 -0.09 -10.11
C ARG A 316 -10.00 1.10 -9.17
N VAL A 317 -8.93 1.89 -9.21
CA VAL A 317 -8.91 3.17 -8.54
C VAL A 317 -8.67 4.29 -9.52
N ILE A 318 -9.70 5.13 -9.64
CA ILE A 318 -9.80 6.19 -10.61
C ILE A 318 -9.50 7.50 -9.88
N PHE A 319 -8.47 8.21 -10.31
CA PHE A 319 -8.17 9.53 -9.80
C PHE A 319 -8.76 10.60 -10.70
N THR A 320 -9.53 11.53 -10.13
CA THR A 320 -10.00 12.73 -10.84
C THR A 320 -9.14 13.92 -10.43
N PHE A 321 -8.69 14.72 -11.41
CA PHE A 321 -7.90 15.93 -11.15
C PHE A 321 -8.55 17.14 -11.76
N ASP A 322 -8.30 18.30 -11.14
CA ASP A 322 -8.69 19.62 -11.63
C ASP A 322 -7.81 20.05 -12.81
N GLY A 323 -7.55 19.15 -13.78
CA GLY A 323 -6.79 19.39 -15.03
C GLY A 323 -5.37 19.97 -14.91
N ASP A 324 -4.89 20.29 -13.70
CA ASP A 324 -3.68 21.07 -13.49
C ASP A 324 -2.42 20.21 -13.36
N ALA A 325 -1.26 20.85 -13.53
CA ALA A 325 0.02 20.16 -13.48
C ALA A 325 0.33 19.56 -12.09
N ALA A 326 -0.28 20.09 -11.02
CA ALA A 326 -0.02 19.65 -9.65
C ALA A 326 -0.77 18.35 -9.31
N GLY A 327 -2.04 18.23 -9.70
CA GLY A 327 -2.85 17.02 -9.59
C GLY A 327 -2.23 15.86 -10.37
N GLN A 328 -1.81 16.13 -11.61
CA GLN A 328 -1.10 15.15 -12.44
C GLN A 328 0.22 14.69 -11.80
N ALA A 329 1.01 15.61 -11.24
CA ALA A 329 2.27 15.28 -10.58
C ALA A 329 2.06 14.43 -9.31
N ALA A 330 1.01 14.70 -8.53
CA ALA A 330 0.65 13.92 -7.35
C ALA A 330 0.23 12.48 -7.72
N ALA A 331 -0.56 12.33 -8.78
CA ALA A 331 -0.94 11.03 -9.35
C ALA A 331 0.30 10.19 -9.72
N MET A 332 1.21 10.81 -10.46
CA MET A 332 2.44 10.20 -10.92
C MET A 332 3.39 9.85 -9.77
N LYS A 333 3.36 10.62 -8.68
CA LYS A 333 4.11 10.31 -7.46
C LYS A 333 3.53 9.08 -6.75
N ALA A 334 2.20 9.04 -6.54
CA ALA A 334 1.53 7.89 -5.93
C ALA A 334 1.73 6.60 -6.74
N PHE A 335 1.77 6.70 -8.07
CA PHE A 335 2.05 5.59 -8.98
C PHE A 335 3.45 5.00 -8.81
N LYS A 336 4.47 5.80 -8.44
CA LYS A 336 5.85 5.34 -8.28
C LYS A 336 6.09 4.53 -7.01
N GLU A 337 5.27 4.72 -5.98
CA GLU A 337 5.51 4.16 -4.64
C GLU A 337 4.96 2.73 -4.45
N ASP A 338 3.94 2.29 -5.21
CA ASP A 338 3.43 0.89 -5.18
C ASP A 338 3.04 0.38 -6.59
N GLN A 339 3.92 -0.42 -7.22
CA GLN A 339 3.73 -0.89 -8.61
C GLN A 339 2.69 -2.01 -8.77
N ARG A 340 2.14 -2.60 -7.69
CA ARG A 340 0.95 -3.49 -7.81
C ARG A 340 -0.34 -2.67 -7.99
N TRP A 341 -0.34 -1.43 -7.50
CA TRP A 341 -1.44 -0.49 -7.67
C TRP A 341 -1.46 0.15 -9.06
N ALA A 342 -0.29 0.24 -9.71
CA ALA A 342 -0.12 0.84 -11.03
C ALA A 342 -1.04 0.25 -12.12
N SER A 343 -1.24 -1.08 -12.14
CA SER A 343 -2.12 -1.74 -13.12
C SER A 343 -3.61 -1.61 -12.80
N GLN A 344 -3.94 -1.22 -11.57
CA GLN A 344 -5.29 -0.99 -11.08
C GLN A 344 -5.64 0.51 -11.02
N SER A 345 -4.71 1.39 -11.40
CA SER A 345 -4.86 2.85 -11.33
C SER A 345 -5.29 3.45 -12.66
N PHE A 346 -6.29 4.32 -12.60
CA PHE A 346 -6.88 5.02 -13.72
C PHE A 346 -6.92 6.52 -13.44
N VAL A 347 -7.04 7.32 -14.50
CA VAL A 347 -7.16 8.77 -14.44
C VAL A 347 -8.37 9.20 -15.25
N ALA A 348 -9.15 10.10 -14.67
CA ALA A 348 -10.26 10.78 -15.31
C ALA A 348 -10.00 12.29 -15.24
N VAL A 349 -9.95 12.96 -16.40
CA VAL A 349 -9.80 14.42 -16.46
C VAL A 349 -10.98 14.99 -17.22
N ALA A 350 -11.71 15.90 -16.59
CA ALA A 350 -12.85 16.53 -17.23
C ALA A 350 -12.42 17.46 -18.38
N PRO A 351 -13.24 17.60 -19.43
CA PRO A 351 -13.02 18.60 -20.47
C PRO A 351 -12.85 20.00 -19.85
N GLY A 352 -11.80 20.72 -20.27
CA GLY A 352 -11.49 22.04 -19.75
C GLY A 352 -10.92 22.07 -18.33
N GLY A 353 -10.59 20.91 -17.74
CA GLY A 353 -9.96 20.81 -16.42
C GLY A 353 -10.90 21.11 -15.25
N LYS A 354 -12.21 20.99 -15.44
CA LYS A 354 -13.21 21.21 -14.38
C LYS A 354 -13.11 20.15 -13.27
N ASP A 355 -13.30 20.56 -12.03
CA ASP A 355 -13.51 19.63 -10.90
C ASP A 355 -14.89 18.92 -11.05
N PRO A 356 -15.14 17.77 -10.39
CA PRO A 356 -16.43 17.09 -10.48
C PRO A 356 -17.63 17.94 -10.04
N CYS A 357 -17.44 18.89 -9.11
CA CYS A 357 -18.49 19.79 -8.66
C CYS A 357 -18.89 20.79 -9.75
N ASP A 358 -17.91 21.44 -10.37
CA ASP A 358 -18.06 22.41 -11.44
C ASP A 358 -18.55 21.72 -12.73
N LEU A 359 -18.09 20.50 -13.01
CA LEU A 359 -18.60 19.66 -14.09
C LEU A 359 -20.09 19.36 -13.90
N ARG A 360 -20.50 18.92 -12.71
CA ARG A 360 -21.92 18.65 -12.41
C ARG A 360 -22.80 19.89 -12.58
N LEU A 361 -22.30 21.05 -12.17
CA LEU A 361 -23.02 22.31 -12.25
C LEU A 361 -23.25 22.78 -13.68
N THR A 362 -22.26 22.56 -14.55
CA THR A 362 -22.28 23.07 -15.92
C THR A 362 -22.91 22.08 -16.90
N ASP A 363 -22.55 20.81 -16.77
CA ASP A 363 -22.82 19.77 -17.77
C ASP A 363 -23.72 18.64 -17.23
N GLY A 364 -24.08 18.67 -15.94
CA GLY A 364 -25.06 17.77 -15.31
C GLY A 364 -24.49 16.47 -14.73
N ASP A 365 -25.38 15.66 -14.15
CA ASP A 365 -24.99 14.42 -13.45
C ASP A 365 -24.41 13.36 -14.39
N ASP A 366 -24.95 13.25 -15.61
CA ASP A 366 -24.47 12.29 -16.62
C ASP A 366 -23.01 12.57 -17.01
N ALA A 367 -22.61 13.84 -17.07
CA ALA A 367 -21.22 14.22 -17.37
C ALA A 367 -20.23 13.71 -16.32
N VAL A 368 -20.62 13.72 -15.04
CA VAL A 368 -19.80 13.18 -13.96
C VAL A 368 -19.69 11.65 -14.03
N ARG A 369 -20.75 10.95 -14.46
CA ARG A 369 -20.68 9.49 -14.67
C ARG A 369 -19.76 9.15 -15.84
N HIS A 370 -19.94 9.80 -16.99
CA HIS A 370 -19.09 9.59 -18.16
C HIS A 370 -17.62 9.89 -17.87
N LEU A 371 -17.32 10.94 -17.08
CA LEU A 371 -15.96 11.23 -16.63
C LEU A 371 -15.28 10.00 -16.00
N VAL A 372 -16.01 9.24 -15.18
CA VAL A 372 -15.49 8.06 -14.48
C VAL A 372 -15.48 6.83 -15.39
N GLU A 373 -16.48 6.68 -16.27
CA GLU A 373 -16.55 5.59 -17.25
C GLU A 373 -15.41 5.67 -18.28
N ASP A 374 -15.08 6.87 -18.73
CA ASP A 374 -14.03 7.17 -19.71
C ASP A 374 -12.62 7.22 -19.09
N ALA A 375 -12.48 6.84 -17.82
CA ALA A 375 -11.20 6.86 -17.13
C ALA A 375 -10.17 5.97 -17.84
N VAL A 376 -9.03 6.58 -18.19
CA VAL A 376 -7.93 5.91 -18.91
C VAL A 376 -6.93 5.31 -17.92
N PRO A 377 -6.20 4.24 -18.26
CA PRO A 377 -5.13 3.73 -17.42
C PRO A 377 -4.11 4.82 -17.08
N MET A 378 -3.68 4.91 -15.81
CA MET A 378 -2.71 5.90 -15.35
C MET A 378 -1.43 5.88 -16.18
N PHE A 379 -1.01 4.68 -16.59
CA PHE A 379 0.14 4.49 -17.45
C PHE A 379 -0.02 5.16 -18.83
N GLU A 380 -1.17 4.95 -19.47
CA GLU A 380 -1.49 5.58 -20.76
C GLU A 380 -1.49 7.10 -20.63
N PHE A 381 -2.15 7.62 -19.60
CA PHE A 381 -2.17 9.05 -19.31
C PHE A 381 -0.74 9.61 -19.13
N ALA A 382 0.09 8.93 -18.34
CA ALA A 382 1.49 9.32 -18.11
C ALA A 382 2.30 9.42 -19.39
N VAL A 383 2.19 8.43 -20.27
CA VAL A 383 2.91 8.42 -21.54
C VAL A 383 2.38 9.53 -22.45
N ARG A 384 1.06 9.65 -22.63
CA ARG A 384 0.46 10.68 -23.49
C ARG A 384 0.87 12.09 -23.07
N THR A 385 0.78 12.40 -21.78
CA THR A 385 1.23 13.68 -21.22
C THR A 385 2.73 13.90 -21.44
N THR A 386 3.54 12.84 -21.33
CA THR A 386 4.99 12.93 -21.54
C THR A 386 5.37 13.16 -22.99
N ILE A 387 4.66 12.54 -23.95
CA ILE A 387 4.99 12.65 -25.38
C ILE A 387 4.42 13.94 -26.01
N ALA A 388 3.35 14.51 -25.45
CA ALA A 388 2.69 15.71 -25.96
C ALA A 388 3.57 16.98 -26.00
N ARG A 389 4.71 16.98 -25.29
CA ARG A 389 5.69 18.09 -25.30
C ARG A 389 6.71 18.02 -26.44
N PHE A 390 6.66 16.98 -27.28
CA PHE A 390 7.59 16.76 -28.38
C PHE A 390 6.85 16.82 -29.72
N ASP A 391 7.57 17.26 -30.76
CA ASP A 391 7.08 17.25 -32.14
C ASP A 391 7.30 15.86 -32.77
N LEU A 392 6.24 15.05 -32.82
CA LEU A 392 6.29 13.68 -33.34
C LEU A 392 6.37 13.61 -34.87
N ASP A 393 6.23 14.73 -35.59
CA ASP A 393 6.41 14.76 -37.04
C ASP A 393 7.90 14.76 -37.43
N THR A 394 8.79 15.15 -36.51
CA THR A 394 10.25 15.15 -36.70
C THR A 394 10.91 13.87 -36.19
N ALA A 395 12.01 13.45 -36.83
CA ALA A 395 12.78 12.30 -36.36
C ALA A 395 13.39 12.54 -34.96
N GLU A 396 13.91 13.74 -34.73
CA GLU A 396 14.48 14.16 -33.46
C GLU A 396 13.43 14.14 -32.34
N GLY A 397 12.24 14.68 -32.60
CA GLY A 397 11.16 14.70 -31.62
C GLY A 397 10.63 13.30 -31.30
N ARG A 398 10.50 12.41 -32.29
CA ARG A 398 10.17 10.98 -32.05
C ARG A 398 11.22 10.29 -31.17
N VAL A 399 12.51 10.52 -31.42
CA VAL A 399 13.60 9.93 -30.61
C VAL A 399 13.61 10.48 -29.18
N GLN A 400 13.37 11.78 -28.99
CA GLN A 400 13.28 12.39 -27.67
C GLN A 400 12.06 11.89 -26.90
N ALA A 401 10.90 11.79 -27.56
CA ALA A 401 9.68 11.25 -26.99
C ALA A 401 9.83 9.78 -26.60
N LEU A 402 10.46 8.95 -27.45
CA LEU A 402 10.80 7.56 -27.16
C LEU A 402 11.67 7.44 -25.90
N LYS A 403 12.74 8.24 -25.77
CA LYS A 403 13.61 8.24 -24.59
C LYS A 403 12.88 8.68 -23.32
N ALA A 404 11.90 9.56 -23.45
CA ALA A 404 11.10 10.04 -22.32
C ALA A 404 9.99 9.06 -21.91
N ALA A 405 9.38 8.35 -22.86
CA ALA A 405 8.31 7.39 -22.61
C ALA A 405 8.84 6.03 -22.11
N ALA A 406 10.01 5.60 -22.59
CA ALA A 406 10.58 4.29 -22.26
C ALA A 406 10.73 3.99 -20.75
N PRO A 407 11.19 4.93 -19.88
CA PRO A 407 11.24 4.70 -18.43
C PRO A 407 9.86 4.43 -17.82
N ILE A 408 8.82 5.10 -18.31
CA ILE A 408 7.46 4.89 -17.84
C ILE A 408 7.07 3.44 -18.17
N VAL A 409 7.23 3.01 -19.43
CA VAL A 409 6.84 1.64 -19.88
C VAL A 409 7.66 0.58 -19.15
N ALA A 410 8.95 0.85 -18.90
CA ALA A 410 9.83 -0.04 -18.13
C ALA A 410 9.33 -0.26 -16.69
N GLY A 411 8.64 0.73 -16.12
CA GLY A 411 8.03 0.65 -14.78
C GLY A 411 6.84 -0.30 -14.66
N ILE A 412 6.24 -0.76 -15.76
CA ILE A 412 5.12 -1.74 -15.73
C ILE A 412 5.67 -3.11 -15.31
N ARG A 413 5.35 -3.59 -14.09
CA ARG A 413 5.80 -4.91 -13.61
C ARG A 413 5.10 -6.10 -14.25
N ASP A 414 3.88 -5.90 -14.74
CA ASP A 414 3.11 -6.95 -15.41
C ASP A 414 3.79 -7.32 -16.74
N SER A 415 4.38 -8.52 -16.79
CA SER A 415 5.10 -9.02 -17.95
C SER A 415 4.18 -9.36 -19.12
N ALA A 416 2.88 -9.60 -18.88
CA ALA A 416 1.90 -9.84 -19.92
C ALA A 416 1.38 -8.52 -20.51
N ALA A 417 1.20 -7.49 -19.68
CA ALA A 417 0.72 -6.18 -20.15
C ALA A 417 1.81 -5.35 -20.85
N ARG A 418 3.08 -5.47 -20.43
CA ARG A 418 4.18 -4.64 -20.96
C ARG A 418 4.36 -4.73 -22.49
N PRO A 419 4.32 -5.90 -23.14
CA PRO A 419 4.39 -5.99 -24.60
C PRO A 419 3.25 -5.27 -25.31
N GLU A 420 2.02 -5.36 -24.79
CA GLU A 420 0.84 -4.68 -25.35
C GLU A 420 0.97 -3.15 -25.25
N TYR A 421 1.41 -2.65 -24.10
CA TYR A 421 1.72 -1.22 -23.95
C TYR A 421 2.89 -0.78 -24.82
N THR A 422 3.91 -1.62 -25.00
CA THR A 422 5.04 -1.34 -25.90
C THR A 422 4.54 -1.15 -27.33
N ARG A 423 3.69 -2.05 -27.83
CA ARG A 423 3.07 -1.94 -29.16
C ARG A 423 2.25 -0.64 -29.29
N THR A 424 1.43 -0.36 -28.29
CA THR A 424 0.55 0.83 -28.28
C THR A 424 1.36 2.13 -28.31
N VAL A 425 2.38 2.25 -27.45
CA VAL A 425 3.23 3.44 -27.36
C VAL A 425 4.09 3.61 -28.61
N ALA A 426 4.60 2.52 -29.20
CA ALA A 426 5.30 2.57 -30.48
C ALA A 426 4.42 3.16 -31.59
N GLY A 427 3.14 2.77 -31.62
CA GLY A 427 2.13 3.33 -32.52
C GLY A 427 1.90 4.83 -32.31
N TRP A 428 1.80 5.30 -31.06
CA TRP A 428 1.66 6.74 -30.77
C TRP A 428 2.88 7.56 -31.19
N LEU A 429 4.07 6.98 -31.04
CA LEU A 429 5.33 7.64 -31.37
C LEU A 429 5.68 7.58 -32.86
N GLY A 430 5.07 6.67 -33.64
CA GLY A 430 5.45 6.42 -35.03
C GLY A 430 6.85 5.81 -35.17
N VAL A 431 7.21 4.89 -34.27
CA VAL A 431 8.52 4.21 -34.23
C VAL A 431 8.33 2.69 -34.27
N GLU A 432 9.39 1.96 -34.64
CA GLU A 432 9.35 0.49 -34.64
C GLU A 432 9.24 -0.07 -33.22
N ILE A 433 8.52 -1.18 -33.07
CA ILE A 433 8.25 -1.83 -31.77
C ILE A 433 9.57 -2.27 -31.13
N GLU A 434 10.48 -2.84 -31.91
CA GLU A 434 11.80 -3.30 -31.49
C GLU A 434 12.65 -2.13 -30.98
N GLN A 435 12.58 -0.98 -31.64
CA GLN A 435 13.31 0.23 -31.25
C GLN A 435 12.86 0.72 -29.87
N LEU A 436 11.55 0.76 -29.62
CA LEU A 436 11.02 1.10 -28.30
C LEU A 436 11.35 0.03 -27.26
N ALA A 437 11.21 -1.25 -27.60
CA ALA A 437 11.51 -2.37 -26.70
C ALA A 437 12.97 -2.34 -26.20
N ASP A 438 13.91 -1.98 -27.08
CA ASP A 438 15.31 -1.87 -26.72
C ASP A 438 15.61 -0.64 -25.84
N GLU A 439 14.96 0.49 -26.08
CA GLU A 439 15.09 1.63 -25.17
C GLU A 439 14.44 1.37 -23.81
N ILE A 440 13.31 0.65 -23.76
CA ILE A 440 12.69 0.19 -22.50
C ILE A 440 13.68 -0.67 -21.70
N LYS A 441 14.35 -1.63 -22.34
CA LYS A 441 15.39 -2.44 -21.69
C LYS A 441 16.54 -1.57 -21.17
N ARG A 442 16.98 -0.55 -21.93
CA ARG A 442 18.03 0.38 -21.51
C ARG A 442 17.59 1.28 -20.35
N ALA A 443 16.38 1.81 -20.39
CA ALA A 443 15.80 2.64 -19.35
C ALA A 443 15.67 1.87 -18.03
N GLY A 444 15.18 0.64 -18.08
CA GLY A 444 15.11 -0.24 -16.89
C GLY A 444 16.48 -0.52 -16.27
N LYS A 445 17.54 -0.67 -17.08
CA LYS A 445 18.93 -0.80 -16.58
C LYS A 445 19.46 0.48 -15.94
N ARG A 446 19.12 1.67 -16.49
CA ARG A 446 19.53 2.97 -15.94
C ARG A 446 18.86 3.28 -14.61
N GLU A 447 17.57 3.00 -14.45
CA GLU A 447 16.87 3.18 -13.17
C GLU A 447 17.42 2.24 -12.09
N ALA A 448 17.77 1.00 -12.46
CA ALA A 448 18.43 0.07 -11.54
C ALA A 448 19.83 0.57 -11.08
N ALA A 449 20.56 1.28 -11.95
CA ALA A 449 21.86 1.88 -11.62
C ALA A 449 21.77 3.22 -10.85
N GLN A 450 20.69 3.99 -11.04
CA GLN A 450 20.45 5.24 -10.29
C GLN A 450 19.85 4.98 -8.91
N GLY A 451 19.04 3.92 -8.75
CA GLY A 451 18.54 3.49 -7.44
C GLY A 451 19.62 3.00 -6.47
N SER A 452 20.84 2.71 -6.97
CA SER A 452 22.00 2.33 -6.16
C SER A 452 22.96 3.50 -5.86
N SER A 453 22.62 4.74 -6.25
CA SER A 453 23.41 5.94 -5.92
C SER A 453 22.56 6.93 -5.12
N GLY A 454 22.77 6.96 -3.80
CA GLY A 454 22.18 7.97 -2.92
C GLY A 454 22.68 9.39 -3.27
N PRO A 455 21.92 10.46 -2.90
CA PRO A 455 22.23 11.82 -3.33
C PRO A 455 23.42 12.40 -2.54
N GLY A 456 24.63 12.27 -3.09
CA GLY A 456 25.81 13.04 -2.70
C GLY A 456 26.23 13.93 -3.86
N GLY A 457 25.85 15.20 -3.82
CA GLY A 457 26.14 16.19 -4.85
C GLY A 457 27.64 16.50 -4.97
N GLY A 458 28.09 16.69 -6.21
CA GLY A 458 29.43 17.20 -6.51
C GLY A 458 29.40 18.18 -7.67
N ALA A 459 29.54 19.47 -7.37
CA ALA A 459 30.23 20.43 -8.23
C ALA A 459 30.99 21.44 -7.33
N PRO A 460 32.17 21.94 -7.73
CA PRO A 460 33.15 22.46 -6.77
C PRO A 460 33.23 24.00 -6.68
N ASN A 461 33.58 24.45 -5.46
CA ASN A 461 34.29 25.67 -5.03
C ASN A 461 33.80 27.08 -5.38
N GLY A 462 33.57 27.88 -4.32
CA GLY A 462 33.52 29.35 -4.35
C GLY A 462 33.18 30.03 -3.01
N ALA A 463 34.21 30.24 -2.18
CA ALA A 463 34.43 31.20 -1.08
C ALA A 463 33.28 32.02 -0.40
N GLY A 464 33.30 32.06 0.95
CA GLY A 464 32.95 33.24 1.77
C GLY A 464 31.86 33.03 2.85
N GLY A 465 32.24 32.99 4.14
CA GLY A 465 31.31 32.96 5.32
C GLY A 465 30.72 34.35 5.66
N PRO A 466 30.16 34.61 6.89
CA PRO A 466 30.03 33.75 8.10
C PRO A 466 28.65 33.77 8.85
N LEU A 467 28.39 32.68 9.63
CA LEU A 467 27.72 32.47 10.97
C LEU A 467 26.52 33.36 11.45
N PRO A 468 25.66 32.98 12.46
CA PRO A 468 25.89 32.01 13.57
C PRO A 468 24.67 31.22 14.15
N ARG A 469 24.96 30.22 15.00
CA ARG A 469 24.45 29.97 16.39
C ARG A 469 24.12 28.51 16.74
N GLN A 470 24.76 28.09 17.84
CA GLN A 470 24.66 26.83 18.56
C GLN A 470 23.31 26.63 19.25
N TYR A 471 22.84 25.38 19.32
CA TYR A 471 22.24 24.82 20.52
C TYR A 471 22.68 23.35 20.66
N ALA A 472 22.89 22.94 21.91
CA ALA A 472 23.55 21.71 22.34
C ALA A 472 22.61 20.49 22.40
N ASP A 473 23.16 19.30 22.14
CA ASP A 473 22.55 17.99 22.46
C ASP A 473 22.66 17.66 23.95
N PRO A 474 21.79 16.78 24.46
CA PRO A 474 22.29 15.51 25.03
C PRO A 474 21.32 14.31 24.83
N PRO A 475 21.67 13.07 25.24
CA PRO A 475 22.66 12.18 24.65
C PRO A 475 22.05 10.85 24.15
N ASP A 476 22.85 10.19 23.33
CA ASP A 476 22.63 8.95 22.62
C ASP A 476 22.91 7.69 23.46
N SER A 477 22.19 6.60 23.17
CA SER A 477 22.73 5.24 23.33
C SER A 477 21.97 4.23 22.45
N ALA A 478 22.02 4.42 21.14
CA ALA A 478 22.06 3.28 20.22
C ALA A 478 23.40 3.32 19.49
N ILE A 479 24.26 2.34 19.75
CA ILE A 479 25.58 2.19 19.12
C ILE A 479 25.38 2.16 17.60
N GLU A 480 25.77 3.22 16.91
CA GLU A 480 25.85 3.23 15.45
C GLU A 480 27.05 2.37 14.99
N PRO A 481 26.89 1.52 13.96
CA PRO A 481 27.97 0.70 13.43
C PRO A 481 29.10 1.58 12.87
N SER A 482 30.33 1.12 13.04
CA SER A 482 31.53 1.92 12.75
C SER A 482 31.73 2.10 11.24
N ALA A 483 32.44 3.16 10.86
CA ALA A 483 32.78 3.47 9.46
C ALA A 483 33.55 2.35 8.71
N GLY A 484 34.06 1.33 9.41
CA GLY A 484 34.63 0.13 8.80
C GLY A 484 33.60 -0.87 8.25
N GLU A 485 32.36 -0.87 8.77
CA GLU A 485 31.29 -1.79 8.34
C GLU A 485 30.53 -1.28 7.09
N LEU A 486 30.49 0.04 6.89
CA LEU A 486 29.86 0.67 5.72
C LEU A 486 30.66 0.48 4.41
N ALA A 487 31.94 0.12 4.48
CA ALA A 487 32.79 -0.09 3.31
C ALA A 487 32.64 -1.49 2.67
N ALA A 488 31.92 -2.42 3.31
CA ALA A 488 31.82 -3.82 2.88
C ALA A 488 30.42 -4.25 2.40
N ALA A 489 29.49 -3.32 2.16
CA ALA A 489 28.12 -3.66 1.78
C ALA A 489 28.06 -4.23 0.36
N LEU A 490 27.80 -5.54 0.25
CA LEU A 490 27.50 -6.18 -1.03
C LEU A 490 26.14 -5.70 -1.55
N PRO A 491 25.96 -5.54 -2.88
CA PRO A 491 24.67 -5.16 -3.43
C PRO A 491 23.59 -6.21 -3.07
N PRO A 492 22.37 -5.77 -2.73
CA PRO A 492 21.31 -6.70 -2.34
C PRO A 492 20.92 -7.63 -3.49
N PRO A 493 20.66 -8.92 -3.25
CA PRO A 493 20.21 -9.85 -4.29
C PRO A 493 18.95 -9.38 -5.00
N ASN A 494 18.95 -9.38 -6.33
CA ASN A 494 17.78 -9.03 -7.15
C ASN A 494 16.77 -10.19 -7.20
N LEU A 495 15.85 -10.26 -6.23
CA LEU A 495 14.83 -11.31 -6.16
C LEU A 495 13.75 -11.27 -7.27
N ARG A 496 13.93 -10.44 -8.31
CA ARG A 496 13.14 -10.48 -9.54
C ARG A 496 13.76 -11.37 -10.63
N ASP A 497 15.03 -11.73 -10.47
CA ASP A 497 15.71 -12.67 -11.36
C ASP A 497 15.40 -14.11 -10.91
N PRO A 498 14.77 -14.96 -11.76
CA PRO A 498 14.48 -16.35 -11.42
C PRO A 498 15.70 -17.18 -11.03
N VAL A 499 16.89 -16.83 -11.53
CA VAL A 499 18.15 -17.48 -11.16
C VAL A 499 18.52 -17.11 -9.71
N VAL A 500 18.49 -15.82 -9.38
CA VAL A 500 18.75 -15.32 -8.02
C VAL A 500 17.71 -15.83 -7.02
N VAL A 501 16.46 -16.02 -7.44
CA VAL A 501 15.42 -16.65 -6.63
C VAL A 501 15.74 -18.12 -6.37
N ALA A 502 16.18 -18.88 -7.38
CA ALA A 502 16.61 -20.26 -7.21
C ALA A 502 17.84 -20.36 -6.28
N GLU A 503 18.80 -19.45 -6.43
CA GLU A 503 19.96 -19.34 -5.52
C GLU A 503 19.52 -19.11 -4.08
N ARG A 504 18.62 -18.16 -3.86
CA ARG A 504 18.06 -17.87 -2.53
C ARG A 504 17.42 -19.11 -1.93
N GLN A 505 16.57 -19.79 -2.70
CA GLN A 505 15.87 -21.00 -2.24
C GLN A 505 16.83 -22.13 -1.92
N LEU A 506 17.87 -22.32 -2.73
CA LEU A 506 18.90 -23.32 -2.45
C LEU A 506 19.62 -22.99 -1.13
N LEU A 507 20.05 -21.74 -0.94
CA LEU A 507 20.70 -21.32 0.31
C LEU A 507 19.79 -21.48 1.52
N GLN A 508 18.50 -21.19 1.40
CA GLN A 508 17.50 -21.47 2.45
C GLN A 508 17.46 -22.96 2.77
N CYS A 509 17.44 -23.84 1.77
CA CYS A 509 17.49 -25.29 1.98
C CYS A 509 18.77 -25.72 2.70
N LEU A 510 19.94 -25.22 2.29
CA LEU A 510 21.23 -25.58 2.89
C LEU A 510 21.39 -25.08 4.34
N LEU A 511 20.87 -23.90 4.66
CA LEU A 511 20.95 -23.33 6.02
C LEU A 511 19.91 -23.93 6.96
N GLN A 512 18.71 -24.23 6.45
CA GLN A 512 17.62 -24.71 7.28
C GLN A 512 17.58 -26.24 7.43
N TYR A 513 18.00 -26.96 6.39
CA TYR A 513 17.90 -28.43 6.28
C TYR A 513 19.20 -29.03 5.73
N PRO A 514 20.37 -28.85 6.38
CA PRO A 514 21.67 -29.24 5.82
C PRO A 514 21.77 -30.72 5.41
N SER A 515 21.05 -31.63 6.09
CA SER A 515 21.04 -33.07 5.80
C SER A 515 20.31 -33.44 4.50
N ILE A 516 19.53 -32.53 3.90
CA ILE A 516 18.80 -32.82 2.66
C ILE A 516 19.71 -32.77 1.44
N ALA A 517 20.81 -32.02 1.54
CA ALA A 517 21.72 -31.78 0.44
C ALA A 517 22.62 -33.01 0.22
N ASP A 518 22.72 -33.40 -1.04
CA ASP A 518 23.61 -34.47 -1.45
C ASP A 518 25.08 -33.99 -1.47
N PRO A 519 26.03 -34.67 -0.80
CA PRO A 519 27.43 -34.27 -0.83
C PRO A 519 28.02 -34.21 -2.24
N LEU A 520 27.61 -35.12 -3.13
CA LEU A 520 28.09 -35.12 -4.52
C LEU A 520 27.54 -33.91 -5.28
N SER A 521 26.24 -33.60 -5.13
CA SER A 521 25.64 -32.42 -5.77
C SER A 521 26.23 -31.10 -5.25
N LEU A 522 26.55 -31.02 -3.96
CA LEU A 522 27.25 -29.86 -3.38
C LEU A 522 28.67 -29.69 -3.94
N SER A 523 29.41 -30.78 -4.12
CA SER A 523 30.77 -30.75 -4.66
C SER A 523 30.84 -30.26 -6.11
N LEU A 524 29.72 -30.31 -6.83
CA LEU A 524 29.60 -29.83 -8.20
C LEU A 524 29.27 -28.33 -8.30
N LEU A 525 28.93 -27.66 -7.20
CA LEU A 525 28.72 -26.21 -7.17
C LEU A 525 29.95 -25.50 -6.62
N SER A 526 30.28 -24.37 -7.24
CA SER A 526 31.29 -23.43 -6.76
C SER A 526 30.64 -22.10 -6.36
N ALA A 527 31.29 -21.31 -5.51
CA ALA A 527 30.80 -19.98 -5.15
C ALA A 527 30.59 -19.10 -6.40
N GLY A 528 31.48 -19.21 -7.37
CA GLY A 528 31.38 -18.51 -8.66
C GLY A 528 30.19 -18.94 -9.52
N ASP A 529 29.44 -19.99 -9.19
CA ASP A 529 28.22 -20.37 -9.89
C ASP A 529 27.03 -19.46 -9.55
N PHE A 530 27.10 -18.74 -8.42
CA PHE A 530 26.09 -17.77 -8.01
C PHE A 530 26.25 -16.46 -8.78
N SER A 531 25.14 -15.84 -9.14
CA SER A 531 25.08 -14.57 -9.88
C SER A 531 24.95 -13.35 -8.96
N ALA A 532 24.38 -13.52 -7.77
CA ALA A 532 24.31 -12.47 -6.76
C ALA A 532 25.56 -12.50 -5.84
N PRO A 533 26.35 -11.41 -5.73
CA PRO A 533 27.57 -11.39 -4.91
C PRO A 533 27.34 -11.73 -3.42
N ALA A 534 26.16 -11.37 -2.89
CA ALA A 534 25.81 -11.72 -1.52
C ALA A 534 25.48 -13.22 -1.36
N HIS A 535 24.87 -13.87 -2.35
CA HIS A 535 24.61 -15.30 -2.33
C HIS A 535 25.89 -16.12 -2.52
N GLU A 536 26.77 -15.70 -3.42
CA GLU A 536 28.11 -16.25 -3.59
C GLU A 536 28.86 -16.28 -2.26
N ARG A 537 28.85 -15.17 -1.51
CA ARG A 537 29.54 -15.06 -0.22
C ARG A 537 28.91 -15.94 0.87
N VAL A 538 27.59 -16.08 0.88
CA VAL A 538 26.89 -17.00 1.79
C VAL A 538 27.26 -18.45 1.45
N PHE A 539 27.28 -18.82 0.16
CA PHE A 539 27.68 -20.16 -0.25
C PHE A 539 29.14 -20.47 0.05
N GLU A 540 30.06 -19.52 -0.16
CA GLU A 540 31.47 -19.65 0.21
C GLU A 540 31.64 -19.94 1.71
N THR A 541 30.82 -19.28 2.56
CA THR A 541 30.77 -19.54 4.00
C THR A 541 30.30 -20.97 4.28
N ILE A 542 29.21 -21.42 3.63
CA ILE A 542 28.69 -22.79 3.76
C ILE A 542 29.72 -23.83 3.33
N ALA A 543 30.41 -23.61 2.21
CA ALA A 543 31.44 -24.50 1.70
C ALA A 543 32.66 -24.56 2.63
N THR A 544 33.03 -23.44 3.25
CA THR A 544 34.17 -23.36 4.19
C THR A 544 33.88 -24.08 5.50
N VAL A 545 32.68 -23.90 6.07
CA VAL A 545 32.29 -24.61 7.31
C VAL A 545 32.09 -26.10 7.03
N GLY A 546 31.54 -26.45 5.88
CA GLY A 546 31.32 -27.83 5.44
C GLY A 546 30.15 -28.49 6.15
N ILE A 547 29.24 -29.11 5.38
CA ILE A 547 28.11 -29.84 5.95
C ILE A 547 28.60 -31.19 6.47
N THR A 548 28.54 -31.40 7.79
CA THR A 548 28.86 -32.68 8.42
C THR A 548 27.60 -33.38 8.95
N PRO A 549 27.47 -34.71 8.82
CA PRO A 549 26.24 -35.43 9.20
C PRO A 549 25.92 -35.44 10.72
N ALA A 550 26.86 -35.06 11.58
CA ALA A 550 26.77 -35.23 13.03
C ALA A 550 26.36 -33.96 13.80
N THR A 551 26.16 -32.83 13.13
CA THR A 551 25.89 -31.54 13.78
C THR A 551 24.39 -31.25 13.84
N SER A 552 23.89 -30.80 15.00
CA SER A 552 22.51 -30.33 15.11
C SER A 552 22.28 -29.09 14.23
N VAL A 553 21.05 -28.89 13.73
CA VAL A 553 20.73 -27.72 12.89
C VAL A 553 21.03 -26.40 13.62
N THR A 554 20.86 -26.36 14.94
CA THR A 554 21.21 -25.19 15.77
C THR A 554 22.71 -24.92 15.77
N ALA A 555 23.54 -25.95 16.04
CA ALA A 555 24.99 -25.80 16.03
C ALA A 555 25.54 -25.49 14.63
N TRP A 556 24.90 -26.02 13.58
CA TRP A 556 25.21 -25.70 12.18
C TRP A 556 24.99 -24.21 11.89
N ARG A 557 23.82 -23.66 12.25
CA ARG A 557 23.51 -22.25 12.02
C ARG A 557 24.43 -21.32 12.81
N GLU A 558 24.78 -21.71 14.04
CA GLU A 558 25.73 -20.95 14.88
C GLU A 558 27.11 -20.90 14.24
N ALA A 559 27.63 -22.05 13.78
CA ALA A 559 28.91 -22.11 13.07
C ALA A 559 28.92 -21.27 11.79
N ILE A 560 27.85 -21.28 11.00
CA ILE A 560 27.73 -20.43 9.80
C ILE A 560 27.65 -18.95 10.16
N HIS A 561 26.90 -18.59 11.20
CA HIS A 561 26.79 -17.20 11.64
C HIS A 561 28.12 -16.65 12.18
N GLU A 562 28.91 -17.48 12.88
CA GLU A 562 30.25 -17.13 13.36
C GLU A 562 31.25 -16.97 12.21
N ALA A 563 31.24 -17.89 11.24
CA ALA A 563 32.12 -17.86 10.08
C ALA A 563 31.73 -16.80 9.02
N ALA A 564 30.48 -16.36 8.99
CA ALA A 564 29.99 -15.40 7.99
C ALA A 564 30.68 -14.03 8.12
N PRO A 565 31.18 -13.45 7.00
CA PRO A 565 31.65 -12.07 6.99
C PRO A 565 30.57 -11.07 7.40
N ALA A 566 30.96 -9.96 8.02
CA ALA A 566 30.02 -8.91 8.47
C ALA A 566 29.07 -8.42 7.36
N SER A 567 29.54 -8.44 6.10
CA SER A 567 28.77 -8.05 4.92
C SER A 567 27.56 -8.94 4.60
N VAL A 568 27.52 -10.18 5.10
CA VAL A 568 26.41 -11.13 4.84
C VAL A 568 25.79 -11.74 6.10
N LYS A 569 26.26 -11.39 7.31
CA LYS A 569 25.69 -11.91 8.58
C LYS A 569 24.17 -11.71 8.67
N ALA A 570 23.68 -10.51 8.34
CA ALA A 570 22.24 -10.23 8.34
C ALA A 570 21.47 -11.10 7.33
N LEU A 571 22.06 -11.36 6.16
CA LEU A 571 21.45 -12.20 5.12
C LEU A 571 21.41 -13.68 5.55
N VAL A 572 22.45 -14.20 6.21
CA VAL A 572 22.47 -15.55 6.76
C VAL A 572 21.33 -15.74 7.77
N VAL A 573 21.09 -14.76 8.64
CA VAL A 573 19.99 -14.79 9.62
C VAL A 573 18.64 -14.83 8.90
N ASP A 574 18.42 -13.94 7.93
CA ASP A 574 17.18 -13.89 7.13
C ASP A 574 16.91 -15.23 6.42
N LEU A 575 17.89 -15.78 5.71
CA LEU A 575 17.76 -17.04 4.98
C LEU A 575 17.55 -18.25 5.90
N SER A 576 17.98 -18.18 7.16
CA SER A 576 17.84 -19.27 8.14
C SER A 576 16.42 -19.38 8.74
N VAL A 577 15.56 -18.37 8.54
CA VAL A 577 14.20 -18.35 9.09
C VAL A 577 13.12 -18.09 8.04
N ALA A 578 13.48 -17.60 6.86
CA ALA A 578 12.54 -17.29 5.79
C ALA A 578 11.88 -18.56 5.21
N GLY A 579 10.56 -18.50 4.95
CA GLY A 579 9.80 -19.62 4.41
C GLY A 579 10.24 -20.05 3.00
N LEU A 580 10.09 -21.34 2.70
CA LEU A 580 10.31 -21.93 1.38
C LEU A 580 8.99 -21.98 0.59
N PRO A 581 8.99 -21.68 -0.72
CA PRO A 581 7.79 -21.74 -1.57
C PRO A 581 7.52 -23.18 -2.04
N THR A 582 7.48 -24.12 -1.10
CA THR A 582 7.17 -25.54 -1.35
C THR A 582 6.39 -26.11 -0.18
N ILE A 583 5.60 -27.14 -0.43
CA ILE A 583 4.91 -27.87 0.63
C ILE A 583 5.96 -28.76 1.31
N LEU A 584 6.17 -28.53 2.61
CA LEU A 584 7.05 -29.37 3.42
C LEU A 584 6.42 -30.75 3.61
N ASP A 585 7.23 -31.79 3.57
CA ASP A 585 6.77 -33.15 3.83
C ASP A 585 6.23 -33.22 5.28
N PRO A 586 4.94 -33.57 5.49
CA PRO A 586 4.35 -33.58 6.83
C PRO A 586 5.02 -34.53 7.83
N SER A 587 5.76 -35.54 7.35
CA SER A 587 6.46 -36.53 8.18
C SER A 587 7.86 -36.10 8.59
N THR A 588 8.57 -35.33 7.75
CA THR A 588 9.95 -34.90 8.02
C THR A 588 10.09 -33.42 8.33
N GLY A 589 9.08 -32.59 8.00
CA GLY A 589 9.13 -31.14 8.12
C GLY A 589 10.11 -30.46 7.18
N ALA A 590 10.63 -31.18 6.17
CA ALA A 590 11.66 -30.71 5.24
C ALA A 590 11.09 -30.55 3.81
N PRO A 591 11.73 -29.75 2.93
CA PRO A 591 11.38 -29.74 1.51
C PRO A 591 11.59 -31.13 0.88
N THR A 592 10.94 -31.41 -0.25
CA THR A 592 11.16 -32.69 -0.92
C THR A 592 12.54 -32.74 -1.59
N ARG A 593 13.17 -33.92 -1.64
CA ARG A 593 14.46 -34.11 -2.32
C ARG A 593 14.41 -33.66 -3.77
N ARG A 594 13.31 -33.96 -4.48
CA ARG A 594 13.03 -33.49 -5.85
C ARG A 594 13.08 -31.97 -5.99
N PHE A 595 12.54 -31.22 -5.02
CA PHE A 595 12.58 -29.75 -5.03
C PHE A 595 14.02 -29.24 -4.91
N VAL A 596 14.81 -29.82 -4.01
CA VAL A 596 16.20 -29.43 -3.79
C VAL A 596 17.07 -29.79 -5.01
N ASP A 597 16.92 -31.00 -5.54
CA ASP A 597 17.66 -31.47 -6.72
C ASP A 597 17.37 -30.57 -7.95
N ALA A 598 16.11 -30.16 -8.14
CA ALA A 598 15.74 -29.23 -9.22
C ALA A 598 16.41 -27.84 -9.08
N LEU A 599 16.63 -27.37 -7.84
CA LEU A 599 17.38 -26.12 -7.60
C LEU A 599 18.86 -26.29 -7.94
N PHE A 600 19.47 -27.41 -7.54
CA PHE A 600 20.86 -27.74 -7.89
C PHE A 600 21.06 -27.81 -9.41
N SER A 601 20.22 -28.56 -10.12
CA SER A 601 20.31 -28.67 -11.58
C SER A 601 20.16 -27.32 -12.27
N ARG A 602 19.17 -26.52 -11.85
CA ARG A 602 18.93 -25.19 -12.44
C ARG A 602 20.12 -24.25 -12.25
N LEU A 603 20.72 -24.22 -11.05
CA LEU A 603 21.91 -23.39 -10.82
C LEU A 603 23.10 -23.85 -11.65
N ARG A 604 23.33 -25.17 -11.69
CA ARG A 604 24.45 -25.75 -12.44
C ARG A 604 24.29 -25.52 -13.94
N GLU A 605 23.08 -25.64 -14.48
CA GLU A 605 22.78 -25.36 -15.88
C GLU A 605 23.11 -23.91 -16.25
N VAL A 606 22.62 -22.96 -15.46
CA VAL A 606 22.84 -21.53 -15.71
C VAL A 606 24.32 -21.20 -15.64
N ALA A 607 25.04 -21.74 -14.65
CA ALA A 607 26.47 -21.55 -14.49
C ALA A 607 27.27 -22.11 -15.68
N LEU A 608 26.97 -23.35 -16.11
CA LEU A 608 27.62 -23.97 -17.27
C LEU A 608 27.35 -23.19 -18.56
N ARG A 609 26.11 -22.76 -18.80
CA ARG A 609 25.77 -21.94 -19.98
C ARG A 609 26.52 -20.61 -19.99
N ARG A 610 26.68 -19.96 -18.83
CA ARG A 610 27.47 -18.73 -18.69
C ARG A 610 28.96 -18.98 -18.96
N GLN A 611 29.54 -20.01 -18.36
CA GLN A 611 30.95 -20.38 -18.57
C GLN A 611 31.23 -20.72 -20.04
N ILE A 612 30.31 -21.41 -20.73
CA ILE A 612 30.40 -21.68 -22.17
C ILE A 612 30.38 -20.38 -22.98
N ALA A 613 29.47 -19.46 -22.66
CA ALA A 613 29.39 -18.17 -23.34
C ALA A 613 30.67 -17.33 -23.15
N ASP A 614 31.24 -17.33 -21.95
CA ASP A 614 32.48 -16.65 -21.62
C ASP A 614 33.69 -17.28 -22.33
N ALA A 615 33.80 -18.62 -22.32
CA ALA A 615 34.83 -19.37 -23.04
C ALA A 615 34.76 -19.12 -24.56
N LEU A 616 33.55 -19.12 -25.15
CA LEU A 616 33.33 -18.74 -26.56
C LEU A 616 33.71 -17.28 -26.82
N GLY A 617 33.46 -16.38 -25.88
CA GLY A 617 33.88 -14.99 -25.96
C GLY A 617 35.40 -14.83 -25.94
N GLN A 618 36.08 -15.57 -25.06
CA GLN A 618 37.54 -15.58 -24.95
C GLN A 618 38.20 -16.18 -26.18
N LEU A 619 37.72 -17.32 -26.67
CA LEU A 619 38.23 -17.99 -27.86
C LEU A 619 38.13 -17.08 -29.10
N ARG A 620 36.95 -16.46 -29.32
CA ARG A 620 36.78 -15.51 -30.43
C ARG A 620 37.72 -14.31 -30.37
N ARG A 621 37.95 -13.76 -29.17
CA ARG A 621 38.90 -12.64 -28.99
C ARG A 621 40.31 -13.07 -29.34
N GLU A 622 40.73 -14.25 -28.91
CA GLU A 622 42.05 -14.81 -29.19
C GLU A 622 42.24 -15.18 -30.68
N GLU A 623 41.18 -15.64 -31.36
CA GLU A 623 41.19 -15.89 -32.81
C GLU A 623 41.34 -14.61 -33.63
N THR A 624 40.78 -13.49 -33.13
CA THR A 624 40.83 -12.18 -33.79
C THR A 624 41.99 -11.28 -33.34
N ALA A 625 42.86 -11.78 -32.45
CA ALA A 625 44.00 -11.02 -31.96
C ALA A 625 45.03 -10.76 -33.07
N ALA A 626 45.74 -9.63 -32.99
CA ALA A 626 46.77 -9.26 -33.97
C ALA A 626 47.92 -10.28 -34.03
N GLU A 627 48.24 -10.92 -32.90
CA GLU A 627 49.17 -12.04 -32.77
C GLU A 627 48.48 -13.15 -31.95
N PRO A 628 47.87 -14.16 -32.60
CA PRO A 628 47.13 -15.22 -31.89
C PRO A 628 48.06 -16.21 -31.16
N ASP A 629 47.80 -16.50 -29.88
CA ASP A 629 48.48 -17.58 -29.15
C ASP A 629 47.79 -18.94 -29.41
N LEU A 630 48.40 -19.75 -30.29
CA LEU A 630 47.89 -21.08 -30.66
C LEU A 630 47.79 -22.05 -29.46
N THR A 631 48.64 -21.90 -28.44
CA THR A 631 48.61 -22.76 -27.25
C THR A 631 47.37 -22.43 -26.43
N ARG A 632 47.15 -21.14 -26.20
CA ARG A 632 45.98 -20.63 -25.47
C ARG A 632 44.67 -20.92 -26.18
N GLN A 633 44.64 -20.82 -27.51
CA GLN A 633 43.46 -21.21 -28.30
C GLN A 633 43.12 -22.70 -28.12
N ARG A 634 44.13 -23.57 -28.14
CA ARG A 634 43.94 -25.01 -27.92
C ARG A 634 43.42 -25.30 -26.51
N GLU A 635 43.96 -24.62 -25.50
CA GLU A 635 43.50 -24.74 -24.10
C GLU A 635 42.04 -24.29 -23.95
N LEU A 636 41.67 -23.14 -24.52
CA LEU A 636 40.29 -22.63 -24.48
C LEU A 636 39.32 -23.54 -25.23
N SER A 637 39.74 -24.13 -26.36
CA SER A 637 38.93 -25.07 -27.13
C SER A 637 38.68 -26.38 -26.36
N LEU A 638 39.71 -26.93 -25.71
CA LEU A 638 39.56 -28.11 -24.85
C LEU A 638 38.67 -27.83 -23.64
N HIS A 639 38.83 -26.66 -23.00
CA HIS A 639 37.99 -26.25 -21.88
C HIS A 639 36.52 -26.08 -22.29
N LEU A 640 36.27 -25.48 -23.45
CA LEU A 640 34.93 -25.34 -24.02
C LEU A 640 34.28 -26.71 -24.31
N GLN A 641 35.02 -27.64 -24.89
CA GLN A 641 34.54 -29.01 -25.15
C GLN A 641 34.18 -29.74 -23.86
N ASP A 642 34.96 -29.55 -22.78
CA ASP A 642 34.69 -30.12 -21.48
C ASP A 642 33.39 -29.55 -20.88
N LEU A 643 33.24 -28.22 -20.86
CA LEU A 643 32.02 -27.56 -20.38
C LEU A 643 30.76 -27.99 -21.15
N GLN A 644 30.86 -28.11 -22.48
CA GLN A 644 29.77 -28.58 -23.34
C GLN A 644 29.41 -30.04 -23.03
N ARG A 645 30.40 -30.89 -22.76
CA ARG A 645 30.17 -32.28 -22.35
C ARG A 645 29.49 -32.36 -20.99
N GLN A 646 29.92 -31.54 -20.03
CA GLN A 646 29.28 -31.47 -18.71
C GLN A 646 27.82 -31.03 -18.81
N LEU A 647 27.52 -30.01 -19.63
CA LEU A 647 26.13 -29.57 -19.86
C LEU A 647 25.29 -30.67 -20.53
N ALA A 648 25.82 -31.36 -21.54
CA ALA A 648 25.12 -32.45 -22.22
C ALA A 648 24.81 -33.61 -21.26
N MET A 649 25.79 -34.06 -20.46
CA MET A 649 25.60 -35.12 -19.46
C MET A 649 24.56 -34.76 -18.40
N MET A 650 24.41 -33.48 -18.08
CA MET A 650 23.44 -33.00 -17.11
C MET A 650 22.02 -32.96 -17.69
N LEU A 651 21.86 -32.50 -18.95
CA LEU A 651 20.57 -32.50 -19.64
C LEU A 651 20.06 -33.93 -19.91
N ASP A 652 20.94 -34.86 -20.30
CA ASP A 652 20.57 -36.28 -20.51
C ASP A 652 20.07 -36.96 -19.22
N ARG A 653 20.49 -36.47 -18.05
CA ARG A 653 20.04 -36.96 -16.74
C ARG A 653 18.68 -36.40 -16.29
N GLU A 654 18.20 -35.31 -16.88
CA GLU A 654 16.88 -34.74 -16.59
C GLU A 654 15.76 -35.38 -17.42
N ASP A 655 16.11 -35.96 -18.58
CA ASP A 655 15.21 -36.69 -19.48
C ASP A 655 15.09 -38.21 -19.16
N SER A 656 15.88 -38.71 -18.20
CA SER A 656 15.87 -40.09 -17.69
C SER A 656 15.16 -40.19 -16.33
#